data_AF-A0A7V2I8J3-F1
#
_entry.id   AF-A0A7V2I8J3-F1
#
_cell.length_a   1.000
_cell.length_b   1.000
_cell.length_c   1.000
_cell.angle_alpha   90.00
_cell.angle_beta   90.00
_cell.angle_gamma   90.00
#
_symmetry.space_group_name_H-M   'P 1'
#
loop_
_entity.id
_entity.type
_entity.pdbx_description
1 polymer ?
#
loop_
_entity_poly.entity_id
_entity_poly.type
_entity_poly.pdbx_seq_one_letter_code
_entity_poly.pdbx_strand_id
1 'polypeptide(L)'
;MNRRDFFKLVATSGAAAAVGGCHEPAEKLLPLVVPNEQVVPGVAAWFATVCRECPAGCGVLARNREGRVVKLEGNPDHPVNQGALCVRGQAALHGLYHPDRFAGPRRRGAAGLEPIGWDEALAAVSERIAALRAAGKGRAVALVTQLETGRLAALMDRWTEALGTRPRVVFEPFGYEALRAANRIVFGRDAIPLYAFEDAEVVLSFGADFLETWLSPVAHARGFARMHGFRHGRAGTVIHVEPRQSLTAANADEWIRNAPGTEGLLALAVLRAMVDQGLVDRRFGEVVADLDVRAAAQASGVSVETVRHVARVFGRARPGLAVGGGVAATGANATRTLVAVNLLNAAVGAVGRTLRFGPDAAWARVTPYAEVAQLVDAMARGEVEVLLLGPNVDPAFTLPGGLRFADAARRVGLVVSFSNLPTPTTALAHLVLPDTHWLESWGDYAPREGVTGLLQPTMAPVRDALPMGDALLRIGRAVLGQAEGAGPLPWPTFADYLRSTWQAELGDGWEAALRRGGVWRDVPAAAVTPRLAPVRAEPAPLEGDAAGLALLAVPSFRFYDGRSAAAAWLHETPDPMTQAVWDAWVEVPVESAARLGIATGDVVRVSSPHGAIELPAWVSATLHPGAVAIPIGHRYAPYHARYVAPPATTLNPVALLGRTADPDSGALAYLAVRVTLTRTGARRPLAILQATHDQDGRELAQHVDLAAAREQALRGRPDPHALPSMYPPQHYPGNRWGLAVDVDLCIGCQACVVACQAENNVPVVGKAQAAYGRQLHWLRVERWAEGPAEHPQNLFLPMLCQHCEVAPCEPVCPVYAAYRTDEGLNAQIYNRCVGTRYCGNNCPYHVRRFNWFNYEFPSPLDVQLNPDVTVRQLGVMEKCTMCIQRIMEGKARARAAGRPVRDGDIQTACQQTCPTQAITFGNLKDAGSELARLVHAPRAYHVLEELGTRPSVTYLRKVVRGHAG
;
A
#
# COMPACT_ATOMS: atom_id res chain seq x y z
N MET A 1 -60.73 -16.14 35.74
CA MET A 1 -59.37 -15.85 36.23
C MET A 1 -59.44 -14.59 37.09
N ASN A 2 -59.23 -14.70 38.42
CA ASN A 2 -59.32 -13.52 39.29
C ASN A 2 -58.00 -12.72 39.27
N ARG A 3 -58.02 -11.45 39.71
CA ARG A 3 -56.86 -10.53 39.70
C ARG A 3 -55.64 -11.11 40.45
N ARG A 4 -55.87 -11.91 41.49
CA ARG A 4 -54.85 -12.58 42.30
C ARG A 4 -54.23 -13.78 41.56
N ASP A 5 -55.01 -14.49 40.74
CA ASP A 5 -54.52 -15.56 39.87
C ASP A 5 -53.69 -15.02 38.71
N PHE A 6 -54.09 -13.87 38.15
CA PHE A 6 -53.31 -13.15 37.13
C PHE A 6 -51.94 -12.69 37.67
N PHE A 7 -51.90 -12.09 38.87
CA PHE A 7 -50.63 -11.67 39.47
C PHE A 7 -49.73 -12.85 39.87
N LYS A 8 -50.30 -13.99 40.29
CA LYS A 8 -49.52 -15.21 40.47
C LYS A 8 -48.94 -15.69 39.15
N LEU A 9 -49.74 -15.77 38.08
CA LEU A 9 -49.26 -16.21 36.78
C LEU A 9 -48.14 -15.30 36.25
N VAL A 10 -48.30 -13.98 36.35
CA VAL A 10 -47.28 -12.97 35.94
C VAL A 10 -46.03 -13.01 36.83
N ALA A 11 -46.17 -13.22 38.14
CA ALA A 11 -45.02 -13.36 39.04
C ALA A 11 -44.24 -14.65 38.78
N THR A 12 -44.93 -15.77 38.53
CA THR A 12 -44.29 -17.06 38.25
C THR A 12 -43.68 -17.12 36.84
N SER A 13 -44.32 -16.51 35.84
CA SER A 13 -43.77 -16.41 34.48
C SER A 13 -42.69 -15.32 34.34
N GLY A 14 -42.80 -14.22 35.08
CA GLY A 14 -41.78 -13.18 35.17
C GLY A 14 -40.51 -13.64 35.91
N ALA A 15 -40.64 -14.45 36.97
CA ALA A 15 -39.50 -15.03 37.67
C ALA A 15 -38.76 -16.09 36.82
N ALA A 16 -39.48 -16.93 36.08
CA ALA A 16 -38.85 -17.91 35.18
C ALA A 16 -38.12 -17.24 33.99
N ALA A 17 -38.66 -16.14 33.45
CA ALA A 17 -38.00 -15.33 32.44
C ALA A 17 -36.78 -14.56 32.98
N ALA A 18 -36.81 -14.13 34.25
CA ALA A 18 -35.70 -13.43 34.88
C ALA A 18 -34.50 -14.36 35.19
N VAL A 19 -34.73 -15.64 35.53
CA VAL A 19 -33.65 -16.60 35.80
C VAL A 19 -32.96 -17.06 34.51
N GLY A 20 -33.69 -17.18 33.40
CA GLY A 20 -33.10 -17.49 32.09
C GLY A 20 -32.27 -16.34 31.48
N GLY A 21 -32.52 -15.09 31.89
CA GLY A 21 -31.81 -13.90 31.42
C GLY A 21 -30.58 -13.48 32.23
N CYS A 22 -30.28 -14.16 33.35
CA CYS A 22 -29.20 -13.79 34.28
C CYS A 22 -28.02 -14.77 34.31
N HIS A 23 -28.00 -15.80 33.46
CA HIS A 23 -26.83 -16.68 33.34
C HIS A 23 -25.93 -16.19 32.21
N GLU A 24 -24.76 -15.63 32.57
CA GLU A 24 -23.64 -15.61 31.63
C GLU A 24 -23.37 -17.08 31.22
N PRO A 25 -23.30 -17.41 29.93
CA PRO A 25 -22.94 -18.75 29.50
C PRO A 25 -21.60 -19.12 30.13
N ALA A 26 -21.51 -20.30 30.73
CA ALA A 26 -20.26 -20.73 31.38
C ALA A 26 -19.11 -20.71 30.37
N GLU A 27 -18.16 -19.78 30.56
CA GLU A 27 -16.96 -19.73 29.75
C GLU A 27 -16.10 -20.95 30.03
N LYS A 28 -15.71 -21.67 28.97
CA LYS A 28 -14.85 -22.85 29.08
C LYS A 28 -13.40 -22.43 28.86
N LEU A 29 -12.58 -22.57 29.90
CA LEU A 29 -11.13 -22.47 29.77
C LEU A 29 -10.59 -23.81 29.29
N LEU A 30 -10.11 -23.85 28.05
CA LEU A 30 -9.57 -25.07 27.42
C LEU A 30 -8.04 -25.01 27.40
N PRO A 31 -7.32 -25.80 28.22
CA PRO A 31 -5.88 -25.87 28.14
C PRO A 31 -5.42 -26.64 26.89
N LEU A 32 -4.16 -26.46 26.51
CA LEU A 32 -3.54 -27.30 25.49
C LEU A 32 -3.52 -28.76 25.97
N VAL A 33 -3.96 -29.68 25.10
CA VAL A 33 -3.90 -31.13 25.38
C VAL A 33 -2.45 -31.59 25.53
N VAL A 34 -1.56 -31.04 24.72
CA VAL A 34 -0.10 -31.23 24.80
C VAL A 34 0.54 -29.86 25.03
N PRO A 35 1.15 -29.61 26.20
CA PRO A 35 1.84 -28.36 26.47
C PRO A 35 2.96 -28.11 25.44
N ASN A 36 3.08 -26.86 24.97
CA ASN A 36 4.19 -26.42 24.15
C ASN A 36 5.07 -25.49 24.99
N GLU A 37 6.30 -25.91 25.30
CA GLU A 37 7.23 -25.16 26.14
C GLU A 37 7.62 -23.79 25.55
N GLN A 38 7.43 -23.59 24.24
CA GLN A 38 7.68 -22.32 23.56
C GLN A 38 6.49 -21.34 23.65
N VAL A 39 5.34 -21.77 24.15
CA VAL A 39 4.12 -20.96 24.25
C VAL A 39 3.78 -20.73 25.72
N VAL A 40 3.84 -19.46 26.15
CA VAL A 40 3.36 -19.03 27.46
C VAL A 40 2.02 -18.33 27.26
N PRO A 41 0.89 -18.89 27.75
CA PRO A 41 -0.42 -18.24 27.66
C PRO A 41 -0.37 -16.83 28.27
N GLY A 42 -0.90 -15.84 27.56
CA GLY A 42 -0.83 -14.44 27.96
C GLY A 42 0.31 -13.66 27.30
N VAL A 43 1.34 -14.33 26.78
CA VAL A 43 2.55 -13.71 26.23
C VAL A 43 2.60 -13.92 24.72
N ALA A 44 2.76 -12.83 23.97
CA ALA A 44 2.88 -12.91 22.51
C ALA A 44 4.25 -13.44 22.07
N ALA A 45 4.25 -14.34 21.09
CA ALA A 45 5.44 -14.70 20.33
C ALA A 45 5.53 -13.83 19.06
N TRP A 46 6.74 -13.52 18.61
CA TRP A 46 6.97 -12.73 17.40
C TRP A 46 7.78 -13.53 16.40
N PHE A 47 7.24 -13.69 15.19
CA PHE A 47 7.88 -14.45 14.11
C PHE A 47 8.27 -13.51 12.96
N ALA A 48 9.50 -13.64 12.47
CA ALA A 48 10.02 -12.82 11.40
C ALA A 48 9.76 -13.44 10.01
N THR A 49 9.00 -12.79 9.15
CA THR A 49 8.63 -13.31 7.82
C THR A 49 8.64 -12.18 6.78
N VAL A 50 8.14 -12.42 5.56
CA VAL A 50 8.13 -11.42 4.46
C VAL A 50 6.71 -11.18 3.96
N CYS A 51 6.32 -9.92 3.87
CA CYS A 51 5.05 -9.49 3.29
C CYS A 51 5.02 -9.74 1.77
N ARG A 52 3.94 -10.36 1.29
CA ARG A 52 3.70 -10.66 -0.13
C ARG A 52 2.48 -9.96 -0.73
N GLU A 53 1.98 -8.90 -0.07
CA GLU A 53 0.89 -8.05 -0.59
C GLU A 53 1.30 -7.22 -1.82
N CYS A 54 2.60 -7.10 -2.10
CA CYS A 54 3.14 -6.57 -3.35
C CYS A 54 4.60 -7.08 -3.52
N PRO A 55 5.22 -6.89 -4.70
CA PRO A 55 6.56 -7.43 -4.94
C PRO A 55 7.70 -6.73 -4.18
N ALA A 56 7.43 -5.68 -3.39
CA ALA A 56 8.47 -4.97 -2.62
C ALA A 56 9.16 -5.83 -1.56
N GLY A 57 8.51 -6.90 -1.06
CA GLY A 57 9.11 -7.86 -0.12
C GLY A 57 9.55 -7.24 1.22
N CYS A 58 8.67 -6.49 1.89
CA CYS A 58 8.97 -5.91 3.21
C CYS A 58 9.05 -6.99 4.30
N GLY A 59 10.02 -6.89 5.22
CA GLY A 59 10.12 -7.81 6.35
C GLY A 59 9.07 -7.51 7.42
N VAL A 60 8.49 -8.54 8.01
CA VAL A 60 7.37 -8.46 8.96
C VAL A 60 7.73 -9.19 10.24
N LEU A 61 7.31 -8.64 11.38
CA LEU A 61 7.19 -9.34 12.65
C LEU A 61 5.70 -9.61 12.89
N ALA A 62 5.31 -10.88 12.85
CA ALA A 62 3.94 -11.31 13.11
C ALA A 62 3.76 -11.58 14.61
N ARG A 63 2.86 -10.81 15.26
CA ARG A 63 2.46 -11.02 16.66
C ARG A 63 1.53 -12.22 16.72
N ASN A 64 2.05 -13.34 17.21
CA ASN A 64 1.30 -14.55 17.45
C ASN A 64 0.84 -14.63 18.92
N ARG A 65 -0.45 -14.91 19.11
CA ARG A 65 -1.11 -15.17 20.38
C ARG A 65 -1.59 -16.62 20.38
N GLU A 66 -0.93 -17.47 21.16
CA GLU A 66 -1.35 -18.87 21.38
C GLU A 66 -1.70 -19.65 20.09
N GLY A 67 -0.97 -19.42 18.99
CA GLY A 67 -1.14 -20.12 17.70
C GLY A 67 -1.84 -19.33 16.60
N ARG A 68 -2.32 -18.10 16.85
CA ARG A 68 -2.96 -17.23 15.85
C ARG A 68 -2.26 -15.88 15.73
N VAL A 69 -2.21 -15.32 14.53
CA VAL A 69 -1.62 -13.99 14.29
C VAL A 69 -2.66 -12.90 14.51
N VAL A 70 -2.34 -11.89 15.31
CA VAL A 70 -3.30 -10.82 15.68
C VAL A 70 -2.86 -9.44 15.21
N LYS A 71 -1.57 -9.26 14.92
CA LYS A 71 -1.02 -7.98 14.46
C LYS A 71 0.25 -8.23 13.65
N LEU A 72 0.46 -7.41 12.63
CA LEU A 72 1.72 -7.38 11.87
C LEU A 72 2.45 -6.06 12.15
N GLU A 73 3.75 -6.12 12.37
CA GLU A 73 4.64 -4.96 12.43
C GLU A 73 5.80 -5.12 11.45
N GLY A 74 6.48 -4.04 11.09
CA GLY A 74 7.65 -4.16 10.24
C GLY A 74 8.83 -4.71 11.04
N ASN A 75 9.69 -5.51 10.39
CA ASN A 75 10.92 -5.98 10.99
C ASN A 75 12.00 -4.88 10.96
N PRO A 76 12.49 -4.38 12.12
CA PRO A 76 13.54 -3.37 12.19
C PRO A 76 14.84 -3.79 11.50
N ASP A 77 15.15 -5.10 11.50
CA ASP A 77 16.39 -5.64 10.92
C ASP A 77 16.33 -5.82 9.41
N HIS A 78 15.14 -5.74 8.80
CA HIS A 78 14.96 -6.00 7.38
C HIS A 78 15.34 -4.76 6.54
N PRO A 79 16.29 -4.86 5.59
CA PRO A 79 16.87 -3.70 4.90
C PRO A 79 15.87 -2.86 4.09
N VAL A 80 14.77 -3.46 3.63
CA VAL A 80 13.78 -2.77 2.79
C VAL A 80 12.96 -1.75 3.57
N ASN A 81 12.46 -2.12 4.75
CA ASN A 81 11.43 -1.35 5.44
C ASN A 81 11.83 -0.88 6.84
N GLN A 82 12.90 -1.43 7.44
CA GLN A 82 13.49 -0.93 8.69
C GLN A 82 12.44 -0.67 9.79
N GLY A 83 11.52 -1.62 9.98
CA GLY A 83 10.51 -1.57 11.04
C GLY A 83 9.13 -1.04 10.65
N ALA A 84 8.96 -0.40 9.48
CA ALA A 84 7.68 0.17 9.06
C ALA A 84 6.87 -0.76 8.13
N LEU A 85 5.56 -0.52 8.02
CA LEU A 85 4.68 -1.20 7.06
C LEU A 85 3.70 -0.22 6.41
N CYS A 86 3.34 -0.47 5.15
CA CYS A 86 2.29 0.29 4.45
C CYS A 86 0.88 -0.22 4.82
N VAL A 87 -0.15 0.46 4.31
CA VAL A 87 -1.57 0.09 4.52
C VAL A 87 -1.86 -1.37 4.15
N ARG A 88 -1.31 -1.85 3.02
CA ARG A 88 -1.52 -3.23 2.56
C ARG A 88 -0.94 -4.25 3.54
N GLY A 89 0.31 -4.03 3.96
CA GLY A 89 0.97 -4.91 4.94
C GLY A 89 0.24 -4.96 6.29
N GLN A 90 -0.30 -3.83 6.76
CA GLN A 90 -1.11 -3.79 7.98
C GLN A 90 -2.45 -4.53 7.82
N ALA A 91 -3.02 -4.55 6.62
CA ALA A 91 -4.32 -5.16 6.34
C ALA A 91 -4.26 -6.64 5.88
N ALA A 92 -3.07 -7.23 5.76
CA ALA A 92 -2.92 -8.58 5.23
C ALA A 92 -3.66 -9.68 6.03
N LEU A 93 -3.91 -9.45 7.34
CA LEU A 93 -4.71 -10.38 8.15
C LEU A 93 -6.14 -10.54 7.65
N HIS A 94 -6.70 -9.54 6.96
CA HIS A 94 -8.01 -9.67 6.32
C HIS A 94 -7.98 -10.63 5.12
N GLY A 95 -6.82 -10.82 4.48
CA GLY A 95 -6.63 -11.85 3.46
C GLY A 95 -6.49 -13.24 4.09
N LEU A 96 -5.66 -13.35 5.14
CA LEU A 96 -5.47 -14.59 5.91
C LEU A 96 -6.79 -15.14 6.47
N TYR A 97 -7.56 -14.29 7.16
CA TYR A 97 -8.80 -14.67 7.83
C TYR A 97 -10.05 -14.33 7.03
N HIS A 98 -9.93 -14.14 5.72
CA HIS A 98 -11.10 -13.79 4.92
C HIS A 98 -12.16 -14.90 4.96
N PRO A 99 -13.43 -14.60 5.26
CA PRO A 99 -14.49 -15.59 5.36
C PRO A 99 -14.78 -16.32 4.04
N ASP A 100 -14.54 -15.67 2.90
CA ASP A 100 -14.75 -16.25 1.57
C ASP A 100 -13.54 -17.04 1.04
N ARG A 101 -12.51 -17.31 1.87
CA ARG A 101 -11.43 -18.22 1.44
C ARG A 101 -12.02 -19.58 1.08
N PHE A 102 -11.57 -20.16 -0.03
CA PHE A 102 -11.98 -21.51 -0.41
C PHE A 102 -11.62 -22.49 0.71
N ALA A 103 -12.60 -23.31 1.10
CA ALA A 103 -12.44 -24.24 2.23
C ALA A 103 -11.74 -25.57 1.85
N GLY A 104 -11.33 -25.73 0.59
CA GLY A 104 -10.79 -26.96 0.00
C GLY A 104 -10.88 -26.91 -1.54
N PRO A 105 -10.26 -27.85 -2.26
CA PRO A 105 -10.25 -27.89 -3.72
C PRO A 105 -11.65 -27.83 -4.34
N ARG A 106 -11.75 -27.18 -5.50
CA ARG A 106 -13.01 -27.03 -6.23
C ARG A 106 -12.88 -27.40 -7.69
N ARG A 107 -13.82 -28.18 -8.22
CA ARG A 107 -13.95 -28.48 -9.65
C ARG A 107 -15.19 -27.81 -10.22
N ARG A 108 -15.11 -27.31 -11.44
CA ARG A 108 -16.27 -26.76 -12.15
C ARG A 108 -17.20 -27.88 -12.63
N GLY A 109 -18.40 -27.92 -12.08
CA GLY A 109 -19.53 -28.73 -12.53
C GLY A 109 -20.63 -27.88 -13.17
N ALA A 110 -21.81 -28.48 -13.39
CA ALA A 110 -22.95 -27.81 -13.99
C ALA A 110 -23.52 -26.67 -13.12
N ALA A 111 -23.41 -26.80 -11.78
CA ALA A 111 -23.91 -25.83 -10.82
C ALA A 111 -22.84 -24.81 -10.36
N GLY A 112 -21.64 -24.82 -10.94
CA GLY A 112 -20.52 -23.95 -10.56
C GLY A 112 -19.36 -24.71 -9.93
N LEU A 113 -18.66 -24.10 -8.97
CA LEU A 113 -17.48 -24.70 -8.31
C LEU A 113 -17.89 -25.61 -7.15
N GLU A 114 -17.77 -26.92 -7.36
CA GLU A 114 -18.16 -27.98 -6.42
C GLU A 114 -16.93 -28.51 -5.67
N PRO A 115 -17.03 -28.92 -4.38
CA PRO A 115 -15.93 -29.54 -3.64
C PRO A 115 -15.42 -30.81 -4.32
N ILE A 116 -14.11 -31.03 -4.24
CA ILE A 116 -13.42 -32.25 -4.70
C ILE A 116 -12.27 -32.58 -3.73
N GLY A 117 -11.87 -33.85 -3.63
CA GLY A 117 -10.72 -34.24 -2.81
C GLY A 117 -9.39 -33.81 -3.42
N TRP A 118 -8.36 -33.59 -2.58
CA TRP A 118 -7.01 -33.22 -3.04
C TRP A 118 -6.41 -34.24 -4.00
N ASP A 119 -6.47 -35.53 -3.67
CA ASP A 119 -5.85 -36.57 -4.51
C ASP A 119 -6.52 -36.64 -5.90
N GLU A 120 -7.85 -36.55 -5.95
CA GLU A 120 -8.60 -36.50 -7.22
C GLU A 120 -8.26 -35.22 -8.01
N ALA A 121 -8.13 -34.07 -7.33
CA ALA A 121 -7.78 -32.81 -7.95
C ALA A 121 -6.37 -32.83 -8.56
N LEU A 122 -5.38 -33.33 -7.82
CA LEU A 122 -3.99 -33.45 -8.29
C LEU A 122 -3.87 -34.49 -9.40
N ALA A 123 -4.57 -35.63 -9.30
CA ALA A 123 -4.61 -36.66 -10.33
C ALA A 123 -5.13 -36.12 -11.66
N ALA A 124 -6.24 -35.37 -11.64
CA ALA A 124 -6.81 -34.75 -12.83
C ALA A 124 -5.81 -33.85 -13.58
N VAL A 125 -4.94 -33.16 -12.84
CA VAL A 125 -3.87 -32.32 -13.43
C VAL A 125 -2.72 -33.18 -13.94
N SER A 126 -2.20 -34.11 -13.14
CA SER A 126 -1.06 -34.94 -13.52
C SER A 126 -1.36 -35.87 -14.69
N GLU A 127 -2.54 -36.49 -14.73
CA GLU A 127 -2.93 -37.39 -15.83
C GLU A 127 -3.03 -36.65 -17.16
N ARG A 128 -3.61 -35.43 -17.15
CA ARG A 128 -3.71 -34.60 -18.35
C ARG A 128 -2.33 -34.20 -18.86
N ILE A 129 -1.44 -33.77 -17.98
CA ILE A 129 -0.07 -33.38 -18.35
C ILE A 129 0.72 -34.60 -18.85
N ALA A 130 0.59 -35.76 -18.20
CA ALA A 130 1.26 -37.00 -18.60
C ALA A 130 0.81 -37.45 -20.01
N ALA A 131 -0.48 -37.38 -20.30
CA ALA A 131 -1.03 -37.71 -21.63
C ALA A 131 -0.47 -36.77 -22.72
N LEU A 132 -0.41 -35.46 -22.46
CA LEU A 132 0.19 -34.50 -23.39
C LEU A 132 1.67 -34.77 -23.62
N ARG A 133 2.42 -35.07 -22.56
CA ARG A 133 3.84 -35.40 -22.66
C ARG A 133 4.06 -36.68 -23.46
N ALA A 134 3.29 -37.74 -23.22
CA ALA A 134 3.36 -39.00 -23.97
C ALA A 134 3.07 -38.79 -25.47
N ALA A 135 2.20 -37.84 -25.81
CA ALA A 135 1.89 -37.44 -27.18
C ALA A 135 2.92 -36.45 -27.80
N GLY A 136 4.04 -36.15 -27.12
CA GLY A 136 5.04 -35.18 -27.59
C GLY A 136 4.61 -33.72 -27.50
N LYS A 137 3.51 -33.42 -26.81
CA LYS A 137 2.88 -32.09 -26.69
C LYS A 137 3.18 -31.40 -25.35
N GLY A 138 4.35 -31.63 -24.74
CA GLY A 138 4.71 -31.00 -23.45
C GLY A 138 4.59 -29.47 -23.47
N ARG A 139 4.95 -28.83 -24.59
CA ARG A 139 4.82 -27.37 -24.81
C ARG A 139 3.37 -26.87 -24.90
N ALA A 140 2.36 -27.74 -24.81
CA ALA A 140 0.96 -27.34 -24.65
C ALA A 140 0.59 -27.00 -23.18
N VAL A 141 1.53 -27.16 -22.25
CA VAL A 141 1.37 -26.79 -20.84
C VAL A 141 2.06 -25.46 -20.56
N ALA A 142 1.33 -24.51 -19.97
CA ALA A 142 1.83 -23.20 -19.57
C ALA A 142 1.66 -22.99 -18.06
N LEU A 143 2.71 -22.48 -17.41
CA LEU A 143 2.71 -22.06 -16.01
C LEU A 143 2.90 -20.55 -15.94
N VAL A 144 1.95 -19.85 -15.31
CA VAL A 144 1.99 -18.39 -15.12
C VAL A 144 1.99 -18.07 -13.63
N THR A 145 2.92 -17.24 -13.17
CA THR A 145 3.06 -16.86 -11.75
C THR A 145 3.18 -15.36 -11.60
N GLN A 146 2.91 -14.83 -10.40
CA GLN A 146 3.36 -13.49 -10.02
C GLN A 146 4.90 -13.44 -9.95
N LEU A 147 5.50 -12.29 -9.61
CA LEU A 147 6.94 -12.20 -9.38
C LEU A 147 7.31 -12.99 -8.12
N GLU A 148 7.72 -14.23 -8.34
CA GLU A 148 8.34 -15.11 -7.36
C GLU A 148 9.86 -15.15 -7.55
N THR A 149 10.56 -15.25 -6.44
CA THR A 149 12.03 -15.32 -6.38
C THR A 149 12.46 -16.48 -5.47
N GLY A 150 13.74 -16.57 -5.14
CA GLY A 150 14.23 -17.59 -4.21
C GLY A 150 14.02 -19.02 -4.71
N ARG A 151 13.77 -19.94 -3.77
CA ARG A 151 13.70 -21.38 -4.06
C ARG A 151 12.38 -21.76 -4.69
N LEU A 152 11.29 -21.07 -4.39
CA LEU A 152 10.02 -21.38 -5.05
C LEU A 152 10.13 -21.12 -6.56
N ALA A 153 10.71 -20.00 -6.97
CA ALA A 153 11.02 -19.73 -8.37
C ALA A 153 11.90 -20.82 -8.99
N ALA A 154 13.00 -21.18 -8.31
CA ALA A 154 13.91 -22.23 -8.78
C ALA A 154 13.24 -23.61 -8.91
N LEU A 155 12.33 -23.96 -7.98
CA LEU A 155 11.55 -25.20 -8.06
C LEU A 155 10.61 -25.17 -9.28
N MET A 156 9.92 -24.06 -9.52
CA MET A 156 9.00 -23.95 -10.64
C MET A 156 9.74 -24.01 -11.99
N ASP A 157 10.90 -23.36 -12.10
CA ASP A 157 11.73 -23.42 -13.31
C ASP A 157 12.20 -24.87 -13.56
N ARG A 158 12.74 -25.53 -12.52
CA ARG A 158 13.10 -26.96 -12.56
C ARG A 158 11.92 -27.85 -12.93
N TRP A 159 10.72 -27.55 -12.43
CA TRP A 159 9.51 -28.28 -12.76
C TRP A 159 9.20 -28.15 -14.25
N THR A 160 9.23 -26.94 -14.81
CA THR A 160 8.96 -26.75 -16.25
C THR A 160 9.99 -27.45 -17.14
N GLU A 161 11.27 -27.45 -16.74
CA GLU A 161 12.35 -28.15 -17.44
C GLU A 161 12.18 -29.67 -17.38
N ALA A 162 11.95 -30.23 -16.19
CA ALA A 162 11.83 -31.67 -15.99
C ALA A 162 10.63 -32.28 -16.75
N LEU A 163 9.53 -31.53 -16.85
CA LEU A 163 8.34 -31.97 -17.58
C LEU A 163 8.37 -31.63 -19.07
N GLY A 164 9.32 -30.82 -19.55
CA GLY A 164 9.41 -30.37 -20.94
C GLY A 164 8.26 -29.43 -21.35
N THR A 165 7.76 -28.63 -20.42
CA THR A 165 6.65 -27.68 -20.67
C THR A 165 7.15 -26.38 -21.31
N ARG A 166 6.26 -25.41 -21.56
CA ARG A 166 6.73 -24.03 -21.82
C ARG A 166 7.51 -23.51 -20.60
N PRO A 167 8.49 -22.61 -20.81
CA PRO A 167 9.11 -21.90 -19.70
C PRO A 167 8.04 -21.15 -18.91
N ARG A 168 8.27 -20.98 -17.61
CA ARG A 168 7.38 -20.23 -16.74
C ARG A 168 7.25 -18.78 -17.24
N VAL A 169 6.02 -18.28 -17.27
CA VAL A 169 5.73 -16.87 -17.52
C VAL A 169 5.56 -16.16 -16.19
N VAL A 170 6.36 -15.13 -15.96
CA VAL A 170 6.31 -14.30 -14.75
C VAL A 170 5.52 -13.05 -15.06
N PHE A 171 4.24 -13.06 -14.68
CA PHE A 171 3.31 -11.98 -14.96
C PHE A 171 3.16 -11.07 -13.74
N GLU A 172 3.66 -9.84 -13.88
CA GLU A 172 3.32 -8.72 -13.01
C GLU A 172 2.70 -7.61 -13.87
N PRO A 173 1.50 -7.09 -13.56
CA PRO A 173 0.88 -6.02 -14.33
C PRO A 173 1.79 -4.78 -14.47
N PHE A 174 2.56 -4.48 -13.41
CA PHE A 174 3.50 -3.37 -13.36
C PHE A 174 4.96 -3.89 -13.41
N GLY A 175 5.38 -4.41 -14.57
CA GLY A 175 6.64 -5.15 -14.77
C GLY A 175 7.92 -4.32 -14.97
N TYR A 176 7.80 -3.01 -15.19
CA TYR A 176 8.91 -2.06 -15.38
C TYR A 176 9.91 -2.41 -16.50
N GLU A 177 9.44 -3.04 -17.57
CA GLU A 177 10.27 -3.46 -18.71
C GLU A 177 10.92 -2.27 -19.41
N ALA A 178 10.20 -1.15 -19.52
CA ALA A 178 10.71 0.10 -20.09
C ALA A 178 11.89 0.67 -19.27
N LEU A 179 11.88 0.53 -17.93
CA LEU A 179 12.99 0.94 -17.06
C LEU A 179 14.25 0.11 -17.34
N ARG A 180 14.08 -1.20 -17.42
CA ARG A 180 15.18 -2.13 -17.71
C ARG A 180 15.77 -1.88 -19.09
N ALA A 181 14.91 -1.72 -20.10
CA ALA A 181 15.31 -1.40 -21.46
C ALA A 181 16.07 -0.07 -21.54
N ALA A 182 15.59 0.97 -20.85
CA ALA A 182 16.30 2.25 -20.78
C ALA A 182 17.67 2.15 -20.11
N ASN A 183 17.79 1.36 -19.03
CA ASN A 183 19.08 1.10 -18.38
C ASN A 183 20.02 0.28 -19.28
N ARG A 184 19.49 -0.66 -20.07
CA ARG A 184 20.25 -1.41 -21.07
C ARG A 184 20.77 -0.50 -22.18
N ILE A 185 19.97 0.44 -22.65
CA ILE A 185 20.33 1.40 -23.71
C ILE A 185 21.40 2.36 -23.21
N VAL A 186 21.20 3.01 -22.05
CA VAL A 186 22.11 4.06 -21.56
C VAL A 186 23.32 3.48 -20.84
N PHE A 187 23.16 2.47 -19.97
CA PHE A 187 24.23 1.98 -19.12
C PHE A 187 24.74 0.58 -19.49
N GLY A 188 24.15 -0.07 -20.50
CA GLY A 188 24.54 -1.41 -20.93
C GLY A 188 24.08 -2.53 -19.98
N ARG A 189 23.16 -2.26 -19.05
CA ARG A 189 22.74 -3.20 -18.02
C ARG A 189 21.22 -3.33 -17.97
N ASP A 190 20.71 -4.54 -18.22
CA ASP A 190 19.27 -4.85 -18.19
C ASP A 190 18.77 -5.09 -16.77
N ALA A 191 18.78 -4.04 -15.95
CA ALA A 191 18.47 -4.12 -14.52
C ALA A 191 17.69 -2.90 -14.05
N ILE A 192 17.09 -3.00 -12.86
CA ILE A 192 16.55 -1.84 -12.14
C ILE A 192 17.52 -1.52 -10.99
N PRO A 193 18.19 -0.35 -11.02
CA PRO A 193 19.19 0.02 -10.02
C PRO A 193 18.53 0.39 -8.69
N LEU A 194 19.37 0.51 -7.65
CA LEU A 194 19.00 1.15 -6.41
C LEU A 194 19.02 2.68 -6.56
N TYR A 195 17.89 3.31 -6.25
CA TYR A 195 17.74 4.75 -6.15
C TYR A 195 17.95 5.18 -4.69
N ALA A 196 19.10 5.80 -4.39
CA ALA A 196 19.46 6.25 -3.04
C ALA A 196 18.92 7.67 -2.80
N PHE A 197 17.62 7.76 -2.50
CA PHE A 197 16.92 9.03 -2.24
C PHE A 197 17.56 9.80 -1.09
N GLU A 198 17.98 9.09 -0.03
CA GLU A 198 18.59 9.68 1.17
C GLU A 198 19.88 10.46 0.91
N ASP A 199 20.56 10.15 -0.20
CA ASP A 199 21.84 10.74 -0.55
C ASP A 199 21.69 11.91 -1.54
N ALA A 200 20.47 12.18 -2.05
CA ALA A 200 20.20 13.24 -3.01
C ALA A 200 19.97 14.60 -2.33
N GLU A 201 20.41 15.69 -2.98
CA GLU A 201 20.05 17.05 -2.61
C GLU A 201 18.77 17.51 -3.33
N VAL A 202 18.66 17.13 -4.61
CA VAL A 202 17.49 17.40 -5.45
C VAL A 202 17.05 16.11 -6.13
N VAL A 203 15.78 15.78 -6.00
CA VAL A 203 15.11 14.73 -6.78
C VAL A 203 14.25 15.36 -7.86
N LEU A 204 14.55 15.04 -9.12
CA LEU A 204 13.72 15.40 -10.27
C LEU A 204 12.97 14.15 -10.75
N SER A 205 11.68 14.09 -10.48
CA SER A 205 10.83 12.93 -10.75
C SER A 205 9.93 13.17 -11.95
N PHE A 206 9.88 12.20 -12.87
CA PHE A 206 8.97 12.18 -14.01
C PHE A 206 7.97 11.04 -13.85
N GLY A 207 6.75 11.37 -13.43
CA GLY A 207 5.64 10.42 -13.26
C GLY A 207 5.85 9.32 -12.20
N ALA A 208 7.02 9.22 -11.56
CA ALA A 208 7.32 8.15 -10.61
C ALA A 208 6.56 8.33 -9.30
N ASP A 209 5.61 7.45 -9.04
CA ASP A 209 4.74 7.45 -7.86
C ASP A 209 5.41 6.72 -6.66
N PHE A 210 6.62 7.15 -6.30
CA PHE A 210 7.49 6.47 -5.32
C PHE A 210 6.99 6.49 -3.88
N LEU A 211 6.03 7.35 -3.55
CA LEU A 211 5.34 7.32 -2.25
C LEU A 211 4.07 6.44 -2.27
N GLU A 212 3.74 5.85 -3.42
CA GLU A 212 2.51 5.09 -3.65
C GLU A 212 2.79 3.63 -4.00
N THR A 213 3.12 3.34 -5.26
CA THR A 213 3.24 1.95 -5.74
C THR A 213 4.55 1.62 -6.45
N TRP A 214 5.36 2.63 -6.79
CA TRP A 214 6.60 2.42 -7.54
C TRP A 214 7.65 1.66 -6.71
N LEU A 215 8.10 0.51 -7.24
CA LEU A 215 9.16 -0.38 -6.74
C LEU A 215 9.04 -0.83 -5.27
N SER A 216 9.33 0.08 -4.31
CA SER A 216 9.21 -0.16 -2.88
C SER A 216 8.80 1.12 -2.13
N PRO A 217 7.49 1.36 -1.95
CA PRO A 217 7.01 2.62 -1.39
C PRO A 217 7.45 2.87 0.05
N VAL A 218 7.64 1.81 0.86
CA VAL A 218 8.11 1.96 2.25
C VAL A 218 9.59 2.35 2.29
N ALA A 219 10.42 1.74 1.45
CA ALA A 219 11.84 2.09 1.34
C ALA A 219 12.01 3.53 0.84
N HIS A 220 11.28 3.90 -0.20
CA HIS A 220 11.34 5.23 -0.81
C HIS A 220 10.76 6.32 0.09
N ALA A 221 9.65 6.07 0.80
CA ALA A 221 9.13 7.00 1.80
C ALA A 221 10.17 7.29 2.90
N ARG A 222 10.93 6.27 3.34
CA ARG A 222 11.98 6.45 4.33
C ARG A 222 13.18 7.22 3.79
N GLY A 223 13.63 6.89 2.58
CA GLY A 223 14.70 7.63 1.90
C GLY A 223 14.30 9.09 1.65
N PHE A 224 13.07 9.33 1.19
CA PHE A 224 12.46 10.64 1.04
C PHE A 224 12.45 11.41 2.37
N ALA A 225 11.97 10.82 3.47
CA ALA A 225 11.96 11.49 4.77
C ALA A 225 13.36 11.86 5.28
N ARG A 226 14.38 11.03 5.01
CA ARG A 226 15.78 11.31 5.35
C ARG A 226 16.36 12.48 4.55
N MET A 227 15.98 12.59 3.28
CA MET A 227 16.46 13.63 2.36
C MET A 227 15.69 14.95 2.49
N HIS A 228 14.37 14.88 2.44
CA HIS A 228 13.47 16.03 2.37
C HIS A 228 13.26 16.68 3.73
N GLY A 229 13.18 15.89 4.81
CA GLY A 229 12.87 16.37 6.14
C GLY A 229 13.86 17.42 6.68
N PHE A 230 13.33 18.48 7.28
CA PHE A 230 14.16 19.57 7.80
C PHE A 230 15.00 19.15 9.02
N ARG A 231 16.33 19.13 8.84
CA ARG A 231 17.30 18.79 9.89
C ARG A 231 18.54 19.67 9.80
N HIS A 232 18.97 20.24 10.94
CA HIS A 232 20.18 21.06 11.02
C HIS A 232 20.24 22.21 9.98
N GLY A 233 19.10 22.84 9.71
CA GLY A 233 19.00 23.92 8.71
C GLY A 233 19.03 23.46 7.25
N ARG A 234 19.06 22.15 6.98
CA ARG A 234 19.08 21.55 5.65
C ARG A 234 17.79 20.78 5.38
N ALA A 235 17.40 20.75 4.12
CA ALA A 235 16.30 19.99 3.58
C ALA A 235 16.52 19.85 2.07
N GLY A 236 16.40 18.64 1.53
CA GLY A 236 16.43 18.42 0.09
C GLY A 236 15.18 18.96 -0.59
N THR A 237 15.21 18.96 -1.93
CA THR A 237 14.13 19.48 -2.78
C THR A 237 13.62 18.40 -3.72
N VAL A 238 12.30 18.32 -3.89
CA VAL A 238 11.66 17.43 -4.87
C VAL A 238 10.87 18.22 -5.89
N ILE A 239 11.22 18.07 -7.16
CA ILE A 239 10.47 18.56 -8.31
C ILE A 239 9.82 17.35 -8.97
N HIS A 240 8.51 17.39 -9.15
CA HIS A 240 7.73 16.28 -9.71
C HIS A 240 6.95 16.72 -10.95
N VAL A 241 7.19 16.06 -12.07
CA VAL A 241 6.50 16.28 -13.35
C VAL A 241 5.47 15.18 -13.54
N GLU A 242 4.18 15.53 -13.51
CA GLU A 242 3.07 14.59 -13.72
C GLU A 242 1.80 15.35 -14.16
N PRO A 243 0.98 14.81 -15.08
CA PRO A 243 -0.28 15.43 -15.48
C PRO A 243 -1.36 15.48 -14.38
N ARG A 244 -1.23 14.65 -13.35
CA ARG A 244 -2.13 14.53 -12.20
C ARG A 244 -1.36 14.82 -10.93
N GLN A 245 -1.97 15.47 -9.95
CA GLN A 245 -1.37 15.57 -8.62
C GLN A 245 -1.62 14.26 -7.84
N SER A 246 -0.71 13.30 -7.98
CA SER A 246 -0.63 12.09 -7.16
C SER A 246 -0.26 12.39 -5.70
N LEU A 247 -0.20 11.37 -4.85
CA LEU A 247 0.33 11.54 -3.48
C LEU A 247 1.79 11.97 -3.51
N THR A 248 2.56 11.45 -4.48
CA THR A 248 3.95 11.84 -4.67
C THR A 248 4.06 13.31 -5.08
N ALA A 249 3.26 13.74 -6.06
CA ALA A 249 3.19 15.14 -6.48
C ALA A 249 2.73 16.08 -5.35
N ALA A 250 1.78 15.65 -4.50
CA ALA A 250 1.30 16.42 -3.35
C ALA A 250 2.37 16.64 -2.27
N ASN A 251 3.39 15.77 -2.21
CA ASN A 251 4.53 15.89 -1.31
C ASN A 251 5.77 16.50 -1.96
N ALA A 252 5.72 16.79 -3.26
CA ALA A 252 6.77 17.52 -3.95
C ALA A 252 6.76 19.01 -3.53
N ASP A 253 7.92 19.65 -3.60
CA ASP A 253 8.04 21.09 -3.35
C ASP A 253 7.58 21.88 -4.58
N GLU A 254 7.83 21.35 -5.78
CA GLU A 254 7.31 21.86 -7.04
C GLU A 254 6.62 20.73 -7.82
N TRP A 255 5.33 20.91 -8.13
CA TRP A 255 4.60 20.03 -9.04
C TRP A 255 4.39 20.72 -10.39
N ILE A 256 4.94 20.14 -11.43
CA ILE A 256 4.86 20.62 -12.81
C ILE A 256 3.83 19.77 -13.54
N ARG A 257 2.66 20.38 -13.78
CA ARG A 257 1.56 19.75 -14.50
C ARG A 257 1.82 19.82 -16.02
N ASN A 258 2.15 18.69 -16.63
CA ASN A 258 2.41 18.58 -18.06
C ASN A 258 1.24 17.90 -18.82
N ALA A 259 1.24 18.05 -20.15
CA ALA A 259 0.38 17.28 -21.03
C ALA A 259 0.74 15.77 -20.99
N PRO A 260 -0.22 14.85 -20.86
CA PRO A 260 0.07 13.42 -20.77
C PRO A 260 0.96 12.89 -21.90
N GLY A 261 1.99 12.12 -21.54
CA GLY A 261 2.89 11.46 -22.49
C GLY A 261 4.04 12.33 -22.99
N THR A 262 4.22 13.53 -22.44
CA THR A 262 5.29 14.49 -22.81
C THR A 262 6.45 14.53 -21.81
N GLU A 263 6.47 13.64 -20.82
CA GLU A 263 7.49 13.60 -19.76
C GLU A 263 8.90 13.43 -20.35
N GLY A 264 9.05 12.60 -21.39
CA GLY A 264 10.33 12.41 -22.09
C GLY A 264 10.80 13.66 -22.84
N LEU A 265 9.88 14.39 -23.47
CA LEU A 265 10.20 15.69 -24.11
C LEU A 265 10.73 16.68 -23.08
N LEU A 266 10.07 16.76 -21.92
CA LEU A 266 10.47 17.66 -20.84
C LEU A 266 11.82 17.29 -20.27
N ALA A 267 12.10 16.00 -20.07
CA ALA A 267 13.40 15.53 -19.60
C ALA A 267 14.53 15.94 -20.56
N LEU A 268 14.33 15.78 -21.87
CA LEU A 268 15.30 16.24 -22.88
C LEU A 268 15.39 17.77 -22.91
N ALA A 269 14.28 18.50 -22.75
CA ALA A 269 14.28 19.96 -22.76
C ALA A 269 15.03 20.55 -21.56
N VAL A 270 14.87 19.93 -20.38
CA VAL A 270 15.67 20.24 -19.19
C VAL A 270 17.15 19.97 -19.45
N LEU A 271 17.51 18.82 -20.03
CA LEU A 271 18.90 18.50 -20.37
C LEU A 271 19.50 19.53 -21.35
N ARG A 272 18.76 19.91 -22.39
CA ARG A 272 19.17 20.96 -23.33
C ARG A 272 19.36 22.30 -22.64
N ALA A 273 18.43 22.71 -21.79
CA ALA A 273 18.56 23.94 -21.02
C ALA A 273 19.72 23.91 -20.01
N MET A 274 20.13 22.74 -19.50
CA MET A 274 21.34 22.58 -18.69
C MET A 274 22.61 22.77 -19.52
N VAL A 275 22.64 22.24 -20.74
CA VAL A 275 23.76 22.43 -21.69
C VAL A 275 23.88 23.90 -22.08
N ASP A 276 22.79 24.54 -22.48
CA ASP A 276 22.76 25.95 -22.89
C ASP A 276 23.21 26.90 -21.75
N GLN A 277 22.96 26.53 -20.49
CA GLN A 277 23.38 27.28 -19.30
C GLN A 277 24.79 26.89 -18.80
N GLY A 278 25.49 25.97 -19.46
CA GLY A 278 26.83 25.52 -19.06
C GLY A 278 26.88 24.78 -17.72
N LEU A 279 25.78 24.15 -17.31
CA LEU A 279 25.67 23.43 -16.02
C LEU A 279 26.19 21.98 -16.09
N VAL A 280 26.30 21.44 -17.31
CA VAL A 280 26.74 20.07 -17.60
C VAL A 280 27.81 20.07 -18.70
N ASP A 281 28.50 18.93 -18.84
CA ASP A 281 29.54 18.75 -19.85
C ASP A 281 29.00 18.97 -21.28
N ARG A 282 29.81 19.61 -22.13
CA ARG A 282 29.46 19.93 -23.52
C ARG A 282 29.15 18.69 -24.37
N ARG A 283 29.66 17.51 -24.01
CA ARG A 283 29.37 16.24 -24.70
C ARG A 283 27.88 15.89 -24.72
N PHE A 284 27.09 16.40 -23.78
CA PHE A 284 25.63 16.23 -23.80
C PHE A 284 24.96 17.08 -24.87
N GLY A 285 25.62 18.11 -25.40
CA GLY A 285 25.09 18.96 -26.47
C GLY A 285 24.81 18.21 -27.77
N GLU A 286 25.63 17.22 -28.12
CA GLU A 286 25.40 16.36 -29.29
C GLU A 286 24.15 15.48 -29.14
N VAL A 287 23.84 15.06 -27.90
CA VAL A 287 22.68 14.20 -27.59
C VAL A 287 21.36 14.93 -27.82
N VAL A 288 21.33 16.24 -27.59
CA VAL A 288 20.13 17.09 -27.66
C VAL A 288 20.24 18.19 -28.72
N ALA A 289 21.12 18.02 -29.71
CA ALA A 289 21.40 19.03 -30.73
C ALA A 289 20.14 19.44 -31.51
N ASP A 290 19.34 18.45 -31.91
CA ASP A 290 18.11 18.62 -32.68
C ASP A 290 16.90 19.08 -31.87
N LEU A 291 17.02 19.20 -30.54
CA LEU A 291 15.89 19.53 -29.68
C LEU A 291 15.60 21.03 -29.64
N ASP A 292 14.39 21.42 -30.02
CA ASP A 292 13.87 22.77 -29.77
C ASP A 292 13.10 22.83 -28.43
N VAL A 293 13.69 23.54 -27.47
CA VAL A 293 13.10 23.76 -26.13
C VAL A 293 11.75 24.48 -26.21
N ARG A 294 11.56 25.40 -27.16
CA ARG A 294 10.30 26.13 -27.33
C ARG A 294 9.19 25.21 -27.84
N ALA A 295 9.49 24.35 -28.82
CA ALA A 295 8.55 23.36 -29.31
C ALA A 295 8.19 22.33 -28.22
N ALA A 296 9.17 21.86 -27.44
CA ALA A 296 8.94 20.95 -26.32
C ALA A 296 8.07 21.59 -25.21
N ALA A 297 8.33 22.85 -24.87
CA ALA A 297 7.52 23.64 -23.94
C ALA A 297 6.06 23.77 -24.42
N GLN A 298 5.88 24.11 -25.70
CA GLN A 298 4.54 24.20 -26.29
C GLN A 298 3.78 22.87 -26.28
N ALA A 299 4.43 21.77 -26.66
CA ALA A 299 3.80 20.45 -26.71
C ALA A 299 3.43 19.91 -25.32
N SER A 300 4.26 20.19 -24.32
CA SER A 300 4.04 19.77 -22.93
C SER A 300 3.10 20.68 -22.16
N GLY A 301 2.81 21.88 -22.65
CA GLY A 301 2.06 22.90 -21.90
C GLY A 301 2.84 23.52 -20.74
N VAL A 302 4.15 23.25 -20.62
CA VAL A 302 5.02 23.80 -19.58
C VAL A 302 5.80 24.97 -20.16
N SER A 303 5.90 26.08 -19.40
CA SER A 303 6.60 27.28 -19.90
C SER A 303 8.11 27.04 -20.10
N VAL A 304 8.71 27.73 -21.08
CA VAL A 304 10.18 27.71 -21.29
C VAL A 304 10.92 28.21 -20.04
N GLU A 305 10.33 29.13 -19.29
CA GLU A 305 10.89 29.64 -18.04
C GLU A 305 10.95 28.55 -16.97
N THR A 306 9.86 27.79 -16.78
CA THR A 306 9.82 26.64 -15.88
C THR A 306 10.87 25.60 -16.28
N VAL A 307 11.02 25.28 -17.57
CA VAL A 307 12.07 24.34 -18.03
C VAL A 307 13.47 24.84 -17.67
N ARG A 308 13.75 26.13 -17.88
CA ARG A 308 15.04 26.74 -17.53
C ARG A 308 15.29 26.79 -16.03
N HIS A 309 14.25 27.03 -15.24
CA HIS A 309 14.27 26.99 -13.78
C HIS A 309 14.66 25.60 -13.27
N VAL A 310 13.92 24.57 -13.70
CA VAL A 310 14.21 23.17 -13.34
C VAL A 310 15.63 22.78 -13.74
N ALA A 311 16.07 23.16 -14.95
CA ALA A 311 17.44 22.95 -15.40
C ALA A 311 18.48 23.60 -14.48
N ARG A 312 18.20 24.80 -13.96
CA ARG A 312 19.09 25.50 -13.03
C ARG A 312 19.15 24.82 -11.66
N VAL A 313 18.00 24.48 -11.10
CA VAL A 313 17.91 23.81 -9.79
C VAL A 313 18.58 22.44 -9.86
N PHE A 314 18.19 21.61 -10.84
CA PHE A 314 18.72 20.26 -10.98
C PHE A 314 20.19 20.22 -11.43
N GLY A 315 20.59 21.09 -12.37
CA GLY A 315 21.97 21.15 -12.86
C GLY A 315 23.00 21.58 -11.82
N ARG A 316 22.57 22.32 -10.79
CA ARG A 316 23.42 22.72 -9.66
C ARG A 316 23.47 21.70 -8.52
N ALA A 317 22.57 20.71 -8.51
CA ALA A 317 22.50 19.70 -7.45
C ALA A 317 23.80 18.89 -7.35
N ARG A 318 24.34 18.72 -6.14
CA ARG A 318 25.57 17.95 -5.90
C ARG A 318 25.41 17.11 -4.62
N PRO A 319 24.75 15.93 -4.68
CA PRO A 319 24.31 15.18 -5.86
C PRO A 319 22.81 15.35 -6.21
N GLY A 320 22.48 15.27 -7.50
CA GLY A 320 21.10 15.15 -7.98
C GLY A 320 20.67 13.70 -8.20
N LEU A 321 19.37 13.46 -8.30
CA LEU A 321 18.77 12.19 -8.68
C LEU A 321 17.57 12.41 -9.60
N ALA A 322 17.59 11.88 -10.81
CA ALA A 322 16.43 11.83 -11.68
C ALA A 322 15.76 10.46 -11.59
N VAL A 323 14.43 10.41 -11.47
CA VAL A 323 13.67 9.15 -11.45
C VAL A 323 12.50 9.21 -12.44
N GLY A 324 12.17 8.07 -13.03
CA GLY A 324 11.06 7.94 -13.97
C GLY A 324 10.25 6.69 -13.66
N GLY A 325 8.93 6.79 -13.66
CA GLY A 325 8.01 5.75 -13.21
C GLY A 325 6.55 6.13 -13.48
N GLY A 326 5.60 5.39 -12.88
CA GLY A 326 4.16 5.63 -13.01
C GLY A 326 3.74 5.95 -14.45
N VAL A 327 3.11 7.11 -14.68
CA VAL A 327 2.63 7.52 -16.02
C VAL A 327 3.75 7.63 -17.06
N ALA A 328 4.96 8.04 -16.66
CA ALA A 328 6.10 8.17 -17.58
C ALA A 328 6.64 6.82 -18.07
N ALA A 329 6.36 5.74 -17.33
CA ALA A 329 6.78 4.39 -17.63
C ALA A 329 5.68 3.53 -18.28
N THR A 330 4.52 4.12 -18.62
CA THR A 330 3.37 3.36 -19.11
C THR A 330 2.84 3.83 -20.47
N GLY A 331 3.51 4.75 -21.15
CA GLY A 331 3.19 5.11 -22.54
C GLY A 331 3.81 4.16 -23.57
N ALA A 332 3.35 4.21 -24.82
CA ALA A 332 4.01 3.54 -25.94
C ALA A 332 5.39 4.16 -26.32
N ASN A 333 5.77 5.23 -25.64
CA ASN A 333 7.08 5.89 -25.70
C ASN A 333 7.89 5.73 -24.39
N ALA A 334 7.45 4.88 -23.45
CA ALA A 334 7.97 4.79 -22.10
C ALA A 334 9.49 4.55 -22.07
N THR A 335 10.00 3.65 -22.92
CA THR A 335 11.45 3.36 -22.94
C THR A 335 12.25 4.60 -23.30
N ARG A 336 11.81 5.36 -24.31
CA ARG A 336 12.50 6.58 -24.76
C ARG A 336 12.42 7.69 -23.73
N THR A 337 11.29 7.82 -23.04
CA THR A 337 11.14 8.72 -21.89
C THR A 337 12.14 8.38 -20.79
N LEU A 338 12.27 7.10 -20.41
CA LEU A 338 13.18 6.68 -19.35
C LEU A 338 14.66 6.76 -19.77
N VAL A 339 14.96 6.62 -21.08
CA VAL A 339 16.29 6.93 -21.62
C VAL A 339 16.62 8.41 -21.39
N ALA A 340 15.68 9.33 -21.65
CA ALA A 340 15.89 10.76 -21.38
C ALA A 340 16.13 11.06 -19.89
N VAL A 341 15.38 10.41 -18.99
CA VAL A 341 15.61 10.50 -17.54
C VAL A 341 16.99 9.96 -17.14
N ASN A 342 17.43 8.85 -17.73
CA ASN A 342 18.75 8.30 -17.47
C ASN A 342 19.89 9.20 -17.98
N LEU A 343 19.69 9.92 -19.07
CA LEU A 343 20.64 10.92 -19.56
C LEU A 343 20.80 12.09 -18.57
N LEU A 344 19.71 12.52 -17.91
CA LEU A 344 19.79 13.52 -16.82
C LEU A 344 20.64 13.00 -15.65
N ASN A 345 20.45 11.74 -15.23
CA ASN A 345 21.29 11.11 -14.20
C ASN A 345 22.78 11.07 -14.59
N ALA A 346 23.06 10.72 -15.85
CA ALA A 346 24.42 10.74 -16.37
C ALA A 346 25.02 12.17 -16.37
N ALA A 347 24.21 13.18 -16.70
CA ALA A 347 24.63 14.58 -16.80
C ALA A 347 25.00 15.21 -15.46
N VAL A 348 24.30 14.85 -14.37
CA VAL A 348 24.59 15.34 -13.02
C VAL A 348 25.58 14.47 -12.23
N GLY A 349 26.09 13.40 -12.84
CA GLY A 349 27.02 12.47 -12.19
C GLY A 349 26.38 11.64 -11.07
N ALA A 350 25.09 11.30 -11.22
CA ALA A 350 24.35 10.48 -10.25
C ALA A 350 24.82 9.01 -10.20
N VAL A 351 25.36 8.51 -11.32
CA VAL A 351 25.79 7.12 -11.49
C VAL A 351 26.90 6.75 -10.50
N GLY A 352 26.68 5.66 -9.74
CA GLY A 352 27.58 5.22 -8.67
C GLY A 352 27.41 5.99 -7.35
N ARG A 353 26.63 7.08 -7.33
CA ARG A 353 26.36 7.90 -6.14
C ARG A 353 24.93 7.75 -5.66
N THR A 354 23.97 8.36 -6.35
CA THR A 354 22.53 8.32 -6.05
C THR A 354 21.79 7.31 -6.92
N LEU A 355 22.36 6.92 -8.06
CA LEU A 355 21.90 5.82 -8.92
C LEU A 355 22.94 4.69 -8.89
N ARG A 356 22.64 3.57 -8.21
CA ARG A 356 23.61 2.48 -7.97
C ARG A 356 23.18 1.18 -8.62
N PHE A 357 23.96 0.71 -9.58
CA PHE A 357 23.85 -0.66 -10.10
C PHE A 357 24.60 -1.64 -9.19
N GLY A 358 24.20 -2.91 -9.18
CA GLY A 358 24.78 -3.93 -8.30
C GLY A 358 23.70 -4.55 -7.41
N PRO A 359 23.17 -3.84 -6.39
CA PRO A 359 22.01 -4.28 -5.61
C PRO A 359 20.70 -4.17 -6.41
N ASP A 360 20.70 -4.77 -7.60
CA ASP A 360 19.66 -4.66 -8.62
C ASP A 360 18.36 -5.34 -8.13
N ALA A 361 17.22 -4.74 -8.44
CA ALA A 361 15.92 -5.24 -7.97
C ALA A 361 15.45 -6.45 -8.78
N ALA A 362 14.67 -7.34 -8.15
CA ALA A 362 14.27 -8.63 -8.73
C ALA A 362 13.33 -8.54 -9.95
N TRP A 363 12.82 -7.35 -10.27
CA TRP A 363 11.95 -7.07 -11.42
C TRP A 363 12.56 -7.45 -12.78
N ALA A 364 13.89 -7.60 -12.87
CA ALA A 364 14.56 -8.15 -14.05
C ALA A 364 14.05 -9.54 -14.47
N ARG A 365 13.38 -10.27 -13.56
CA ARG A 365 12.81 -11.60 -13.80
C ARG A 365 11.38 -11.58 -14.35
N VAL A 366 10.74 -10.42 -14.45
CA VAL A 366 9.38 -10.30 -15.01
C VAL A 366 9.44 -10.54 -16.52
N THR A 367 8.50 -11.35 -17.02
CA THR A 367 8.33 -11.63 -18.45
C THR A 367 7.69 -10.41 -19.12
N PRO A 368 8.25 -9.91 -20.23
CA PRO A 368 7.68 -8.78 -20.94
C PRO A 368 6.22 -9.00 -21.35
N TYR A 369 5.40 -7.96 -21.23
CA TYR A 369 3.99 -8.01 -21.64
C TYR A 369 3.79 -8.56 -23.08
N ALA A 370 4.65 -8.20 -24.03
CA ALA A 370 4.58 -8.72 -25.40
C ALA A 370 4.61 -10.26 -25.47
N GLU A 371 5.39 -10.92 -24.60
CA GLU A 371 5.43 -12.39 -24.50
C GLU A 371 4.20 -12.95 -23.78
N VAL A 372 3.68 -12.24 -22.77
CA VAL A 372 2.38 -12.58 -22.15
C VAL A 372 1.25 -12.53 -23.18
N ALA A 373 1.23 -11.49 -24.03
CA ALA A 373 0.27 -11.36 -25.12
C ALA A 373 0.39 -12.51 -26.13
N GLN A 374 1.60 -12.94 -26.48
CA GLN A 374 1.84 -14.11 -27.32
C GLN A 374 1.31 -15.41 -26.70
N LEU A 375 1.43 -15.58 -25.38
CA LEU A 375 0.83 -16.73 -24.68
C LEU A 375 -0.70 -16.71 -24.82
N VAL A 376 -1.34 -15.55 -24.65
CA VAL A 376 -2.80 -15.42 -24.84
C VAL A 376 -3.21 -15.74 -26.27
N ASP A 377 -2.43 -15.33 -27.26
CA ASP A 377 -2.70 -15.68 -28.66
C ASP A 377 -2.52 -17.18 -28.93
N ALA A 378 -1.52 -17.81 -28.31
CA ALA A 378 -1.32 -19.26 -28.37
C ALA A 378 -2.51 -20.02 -27.74
N MET A 379 -3.05 -19.53 -26.62
CA MET A 379 -4.29 -20.05 -26.03
C MET A 379 -5.47 -19.91 -27.00
N ALA A 380 -5.61 -18.75 -27.65
CA ALA A 380 -6.69 -18.50 -28.60
C ALA A 380 -6.62 -19.43 -29.83
N ARG A 381 -5.41 -19.78 -30.28
CA ARG A 381 -5.15 -20.75 -31.37
C ARG A 381 -5.25 -22.22 -30.94
N GLY A 382 -5.49 -22.51 -29.66
CA GLY A 382 -5.57 -23.88 -29.14
C GLY A 382 -4.23 -24.59 -28.98
N GLU A 383 -3.11 -23.84 -28.95
CA GLU A 383 -1.77 -24.40 -28.73
C GLU A 383 -1.47 -24.65 -27.24
N VAL A 384 -2.30 -24.11 -26.35
CA VAL A 384 -2.23 -24.33 -24.90
C VAL A 384 -3.41 -25.19 -24.48
N GLU A 385 -3.13 -26.39 -24.00
CA GLU A 385 -4.12 -27.36 -23.56
C GLU A 385 -4.25 -27.41 -22.02
N VAL A 386 -3.20 -27.02 -21.29
CA VAL A 386 -3.22 -26.88 -19.82
C VAL A 386 -2.62 -25.52 -19.43
N LEU A 387 -3.36 -24.75 -18.64
CA LEU A 387 -2.91 -23.47 -18.07
C LEU A 387 -2.94 -23.56 -16.54
N LEU A 388 -1.77 -23.44 -15.92
CA LEU A 388 -1.60 -23.35 -14.47
C LEU A 388 -1.35 -21.89 -14.09
N LEU A 389 -2.18 -21.33 -13.21
CA LEU A 389 -2.09 -19.95 -12.73
C LEU A 389 -1.77 -19.96 -11.24
N GLY A 390 -0.63 -19.37 -10.87
CA GLY A 390 -0.16 -19.31 -9.49
C GLY A 390 -0.97 -18.37 -8.59
N PRO A 391 -0.63 -18.32 -7.29
CA PRO A 391 -1.24 -17.42 -6.31
C PRO A 391 -1.20 -15.96 -6.74
N ASN A 392 -2.29 -15.23 -6.47
CA ASN A 392 -2.49 -13.81 -6.80
C ASN A 392 -2.37 -13.45 -8.30
N VAL A 393 -2.38 -14.44 -9.20
CA VAL A 393 -2.39 -14.23 -10.66
C VAL A 393 -3.83 -14.10 -11.15
N ASP A 394 -4.25 -12.88 -11.49
CA ASP A 394 -5.61 -12.58 -11.95
C ASP A 394 -5.66 -11.86 -13.32
N PRO A 395 -5.18 -12.51 -14.40
CA PRO A 395 -5.11 -11.92 -15.75
C PRO A 395 -6.48 -11.54 -16.32
N ALA A 396 -7.57 -12.21 -15.94
CA ALA A 396 -8.91 -11.82 -16.36
C ALA A 396 -9.34 -10.45 -15.82
N PHE A 397 -8.71 -9.99 -14.74
CA PHE A 397 -8.97 -8.70 -14.11
C PHE A 397 -7.95 -7.63 -14.48
N THR A 398 -6.70 -8.02 -14.74
CA THR A 398 -5.54 -7.11 -14.85
C THR A 398 -5.02 -6.93 -16.28
N LEU A 399 -5.29 -7.86 -17.21
CA LEU A 399 -4.87 -7.70 -18.59
C LEU A 399 -5.82 -6.79 -19.37
N PRO A 400 -5.32 -6.09 -20.41
CA PRO A 400 -6.15 -5.22 -21.25
C PRO A 400 -7.34 -5.94 -21.89
N GLY A 401 -8.48 -5.25 -21.96
CA GLY A 401 -9.72 -5.76 -22.56
C GLY A 401 -9.52 -6.20 -24.02
N GLY A 402 -8.75 -5.43 -24.80
CA GLY A 402 -8.42 -5.75 -26.19
C GLY A 402 -7.63 -7.06 -26.37
N LEU A 403 -7.00 -7.59 -25.32
CA LEU A 403 -6.30 -8.88 -25.36
C LEU A 403 -7.26 -10.08 -25.31
N ARG A 404 -8.50 -9.87 -24.84
CA ARG A 404 -9.57 -10.89 -24.75
C ARG A 404 -9.13 -12.17 -24.01
N PHE A 405 -8.36 -12.02 -22.93
CA PHE A 405 -7.85 -13.15 -22.14
C PHE A 405 -8.95 -14.16 -21.74
N ALA A 406 -10.10 -13.66 -21.27
CA ALA A 406 -11.20 -14.54 -20.85
C ALA A 406 -11.71 -15.44 -21.98
N ASP A 407 -11.72 -14.96 -23.21
CA ASP A 407 -12.15 -15.76 -24.37
C ASP A 407 -11.10 -16.80 -24.75
N ALA A 408 -9.81 -16.44 -24.66
CA ALA A 408 -8.71 -17.36 -24.87
C ALA A 408 -8.66 -18.46 -23.78
N ALA A 409 -8.89 -18.10 -22.52
CA ALA A 409 -8.90 -19.04 -21.41
C ALA A 409 -10.00 -20.11 -21.54
N ARG A 410 -11.18 -19.73 -22.06
CA ARG A 410 -12.28 -20.69 -22.32
C ARG A 410 -11.96 -21.72 -23.42
N ARG A 411 -10.92 -21.49 -24.23
CA ARG A 411 -10.46 -22.45 -25.26
C ARG A 411 -9.44 -23.45 -24.73
N VAL A 412 -8.83 -23.20 -23.58
CA VAL A 412 -7.85 -24.10 -22.97
C VAL A 412 -8.59 -25.30 -22.36
N GLY A 413 -8.15 -26.51 -22.66
CA GLY A 413 -8.81 -27.74 -22.18
C GLY A 413 -8.86 -27.87 -20.66
N LEU A 414 -7.80 -27.47 -19.95
CA LEU A 414 -7.72 -27.48 -18.49
C LEU A 414 -7.11 -26.18 -17.94
N VAL A 415 -7.91 -25.36 -17.27
CA VAL A 415 -7.44 -24.16 -16.55
C VAL A 415 -7.46 -24.46 -15.05
N VAL A 416 -6.29 -24.38 -14.42
CA VAL A 416 -6.10 -24.59 -12.98
C VAL A 416 -5.65 -23.29 -12.34
N SER A 417 -6.35 -22.85 -11.30
CA SER A 417 -5.99 -21.65 -10.53
C SER A 417 -5.61 -22.01 -9.10
N PHE A 418 -4.38 -21.69 -8.72
CA PHE A 418 -3.93 -21.68 -7.33
C PHE A 418 -4.39 -20.36 -6.71
N SER A 419 -5.54 -20.36 -6.03
CA SER A 419 -6.10 -19.13 -5.43
C SER A 419 -6.84 -19.41 -4.15
N ASN A 420 -6.68 -18.52 -3.19
CA ASN A 420 -7.29 -18.65 -1.87
C ASN A 420 -8.68 -18.04 -1.85
N LEU A 421 -8.95 -17.13 -2.79
CA LEU A 421 -10.18 -16.35 -2.85
C LEU A 421 -10.79 -16.44 -4.25
N PRO A 422 -12.12 -16.34 -4.38
CA PRO A 422 -12.77 -16.19 -5.68
C PRO A 422 -12.20 -15.00 -6.45
N THR A 423 -11.99 -15.13 -7.77
CA THR A 423 -11.58 -14.05 -8.69
C THR A 423 -12.23 -14.16 -10.06
N PRO A 424 -12.19 -13.09 -10.90
CA PRO A 424 -12.63 -13.20 -12.28
C PRO A 424 -11.88 -14.32 -13.02
N THR A 425 -10.60 -14.55 -12.67
CA THR A 425 -9.85 -15.70 -13.18
C THR A 425 -10.34 -17.04 -12.61
N THR A 426 -10.62 -17.17 -11.31
CA THR A 426 -11.17 -18.44 -10.78
C THR A 426 -12.56 -18.75 -11.35
N ALA A 427 -13.33 -17.72 -11.74
CA ALA A 427 -14.61 -17.88 -12.41
C ALA A 427 -14.48 -18.52 -13.81
N LEU A 428 -13.28 -18.53 -14.40
CA LEU A 428 -12.96 -19.20 -15.66
C LEU A 428 -12.26 -20.56 -15.45
N ALA A 429 -11.74 -20.84 -14.26
CA ALA A 429 -10.96 -22.06 -14.00
C ALA A 429 -11.84 -23.31 -13.98
N HIS A 430 -11.33 -24.43 -14.51
CA HIS A 430 -11.93 -25.76 -14.40
C HIS A 430 -11.65 -26.39 -13.04
N LEU A 431 -10.49 -26.07 -12.46
CA LEU A 431 -10.07 -26.51 -11.14
C LEU A 431 -9.49 -25.33 -10.35
N VAL A 432 -9.91 -25.18 -9.10
CA VAL A 432 -9.34 -24.22 -8.15
C VAL A 432 -8.69 -25.01 -7.02
N LEU A 433 -7.40 -24.77 -6.82
CA LEU A 433 -6.58 -25.36 -5.77
C LEU A 433 -6.27 -24.27 -4.74
N PRO A 434 -6.88 -24.29 -3.55
CA PRO A 434 -6.57 -23.29 -2.53
C PRO A 434 -5.12 -23.40 -2.09
N ASP A 435 -4.38 -22.31 -2.29
CA ASP A 435 -3.03 -22.15 -1.79
C ASP A 435 -3.05 -21.69 -0.32
N THR A 436 -1.90 -21.73 0.32
CA THR A 436 -1.72 -21.16 1.66
C THR A 436 -1.53 -19.64 1.57
N HIS A 437 -1.95 -18.90 2.61
CA HIS A 437 -1.51 -17.51 2.75
C HIS A 437 -0.02 -17.50 3.13
N TRP A 438 0.71 -16.43 2.80
CA TRP A 438 2.17 -16.34 3.07
C TRP A 438 2.54 -16.41 4.57
N LEU A 439 1.56 -16.22 5.47
CA LEU A 439 1.69 -16.42 6.93
C LEU A 439 1.56 -17.89 7.36
N GLU A 440 1.12 -18.77 6.47
CA GLU A 440 0.84 -20.20 6.70
C GLU A 440 1.85 -21.11 5.97
N SER A 441 2.78 -20.53 5.19
CA SER A 441 3.65 -21.26 4.27
C SER A 441 5.14 -21.03 4.50
N TRP A 442 5.94 -22.07 4.32
CA TRP A 442 7.39 -21.96 4.17
C TRP A 442 7.77 -21.38 2.80
N GLY A 443 8.80 -20.55 2.76
CA GLY A 443 9.41 -20.07 1.51
C GLY A 443 10.54 -19.09 1.77
N ASP A 444 11.02 -18.45 0.71
CA ASP A 444 11.93 -17.31 0.78
C ASP A 444 11.67 -16.34 -0.37
N TYR A 445 12.10 -15.10 -0.19
CA TYR A 445 11.90 -14.04 -1.17
C TYR A 445 13.07 -13.06 -1.15
N ALA A 446 13.64 -12.81 -2.32
CA ALA A 446 14.72 -11.87 -2.55
C ALA A 446 14.23 -10.67 -3.37
N PRO A 447 13.86 -9.52 -2.73
CA PRO A 447 13.37 -8.35 -3.46
C PRO A 447 14.44 -7.65 -4.30
N ARG A 448 15.71 -7.81 -3.92
CA ARG A 448 16.88 -7.29 -4.64
C ARG A 448 18.12 -8.13 -4.32
N GLU A 449 19.15 -8.00 -5.13
CA GLU A 449 20.43 -8.65 -4.87
C GLU A 449 20.98 -8.26 -3.48
N GLY A 450 21.50 -9.27 -2.76
CA GLY A 450 22.03 -9.09 -1.41
C GLY A 450 21.01 -9.13 -0.27
N VAL A 451 19.71 -9.23 -0.56
CA VAL A 451 18.67 -9.35 0.46
C VAL A 451 17.82 -10.59 0.15
N THR A 452 17.89 -11.59 1.03
CA THR A 452 17.04 -12.79 0.94
C THR A 452 16.27 -12.92 2.26
N GLY A 453 14.97 -12.61 2.22
CA GLY A 453 14.06 -12.79 3.35
C GLY A 453 13.53 -14.22 3.40
N LEU A 454 13.36 -14.76 4.60
CA LEU A 454 12.84 -16.10 4.82
C LEU A 454 11.35 -16.00 5.23
N LEU A 455 10.49 -16.71 4.52
CA LEU A 455 9.08 -16.83 4.86
C LEU A 455 8.91 -18.04 5.76
N GLN A 456 8.88 -17.80 7.07
CA GLN A 456 8.46 -18.81 8.03
C GLN A 456 6.94 -18.76 8.22
N PRO A 457 6.25 -19.91 8.27
CA PRO A 457 4.86 -19.96 8.69
C PRO A 457 4.79 -19.52 10.14
N THR A 458 3.83 -18.65 10.41
CA THR A 458 3.60 -18.04 11.72
C THR A 458 2.42 -18.66 12.45
N MET A 459 1.68 -19.54 11.76
CA MET A 459 0.59 -20.35 12.27
C MET A 459 0.29 -21.50 11.29
N ALA A 460 -0.53 -22.46 11.70
CA ALA A 460 -1.04 -23.50 10.83
C ALA A 460 -2.09 -22.94 9.83
N PRO A 461 -2.30 -23.59 8.67
CA PRO A 461 -3.34 -23.18 7.72
C PRO A 461 -4.74 -23.11 8.35
N VAL A 462 -5.46 -22.01 8.09
CA VAL A 462 -6.83 -21.78 8.58
C VAL A 462 -7.86 -22.58 7.78
N ARG A 463 -7.55 -22.91 6.52
CA ARG A 463 -8.39 -23.68 5.60
C ARG A 463 -7.64 -24.92 5.13
N ASP A 464 -8.37 -25.89 4.58
CA ASP A 464 -7.78 -27.01 3.85
C ASP A 464 -7.14 -26.48 2.54
N ALA A 465 -5.85 -26.18 2.62
CA ALA A 465 -5.05 -25.52 1.61
C ALA A 465 -3.69 -26.20 1.50
N LEU A 466 -3.15 -26.27 0.28
CA LEU A 466 -1.85 -26.91 0.01
C LEU A 466 -0.93 -25.89 -0.67
N PRO A 467 0.28 -25.63 -0.14
CA PRO A 467 1.25 -24.75 -0.80
C PRO A 467 1.52 -25.18 -2.24
N MET A 468 1.54 -24.24 -3.18
CA MET A 468 1.77 -24.52 -4.61
C MET A 468 3.04 -25.34 -4.85
N GLY A 469 4.12 -25.09 -4.10
CA GLY A 469 5.36 -25.86 -4.21
C GLY A 469 5.15 -27.35 -3.94
N ASP A 470 4.37 -27.71 -2.92
CA ASP A 470 4.03 -29.09 -2.58
C ASP A 470 3.14 -29.72 -3.66
N ALA A 471 2.14 -28.97 -4.14
CA ALA A 471 1.27 -29.42 -5.22
C ALA A 471 2.06 -29.72 -6.50
N LEU A 472 2.99 -28.84 -6.89
CA LEU A 472 3.84 -29.03 -8.07
C LEU A 472 4.79 -30.22 -7.92
N LEU A 473 5.37 -30.42 -6.74
CA LEU A 473 6.21 -31.59 -6.44
C LEU A 473 5.42 -32.89 -6.63
N ARG A 474 4.20 -32.98 -6.08
CA ARG A 474 3.33 -34.16 -6.22
C ARG A 474 2.90 -34.39 -7.68
N ILE A 475 2.43 -33.34 -8.37
CA ILE A 475 2.03 -33.41 -9.78
C ILE A 475 3.23 -33.83 -10.65
N GLY A 476 4.40 -33.23 -10.43
CA GLY A 476 5.60 -33.51 -11.22
C GLY A 476 6.07 -34.94 -11.07
N ARG A 477 6.12 -35.46 -9.83
CA ARG A 477 6.44 -36.88 -9.57
C ARG A 477 5.46 -37.83 -10.24
N ALA A 478 4.16 -37.56 -10.13
CA ALA A 478 3.13 -38.37 -10.76
C ALA A 478 3.26 -38.39 -12.29
N VAL A 479 3.49 -37.23 -12.93
CA VAL A 479 3.71 -37.14 -14.39
C VAL A 479 4.94 -37.93 -14.84
N LEU A 480 6.00 -37.93 -14.04
CA LEU A 480 7.26 -38.61 -14.35
C LEU A 480 7.24 -40.10 -13.98
N GLY A 481 6.21 -40.58 -13.27
CA GLY A 481 6.14 -41.95 -12.77
C GLY A 481 7.20 -42.26 -11.70
N GLN A 482 7.53 -41.28 -10.86
CA GLN A 482 8.62 -41.37 -9.88
C GLN A 482 8.11 -41.34 -8.44
N ALA A 483 8.76 -42.12 -7.58
CA ALA A 483 8.53 -42.10 -6.15
C ALA A 483 9.26 -40.92 -5.46
N GLU A 484 8.89 -40.63 -4.23
CA GLU A 484 9.63 -39.68 -3.38
C GLU A 484 11.08 -40.14 -3.20
N GLY A 485 12.02 -39.20 -3.15
CA GLY A 485 13.46 -39.45 -3.09
C GLY A 485 14.12 -39.74 -4.44
N ALA A 486 13.38 -39.84 -5.55
CA ALA A 486 13.92 -40.16 -6.87
C ALA A 486 13.71 -39.05 -7.91
N GLY A 487 14.54 -39.08 -8.96
CA GLY A 487 14.40 -38.21 -10.13
C GLY A 487 14.75 -36.74 -9.90
N PRO A 488 14.34 -35.84 -10.82
CA PRO A 488 14.65 -34.40 -10.73
C PRO A 488 13.88 -33.66 -9.62
N LEU A 489 12.81 -34.25 -9.08
CA LEU A 489 11.94 -33.66 -8.05
C LEU A 489 11.84 -34.55 -6.78
N PRO A 490 12.97 -34.87 -6.11
CA PRO A 490 13.03 -35.90 -5.08
C PRO A 490 12.40 -35.51 -3.73
N TRP A 491 12.20 -34.21 -3.46
CA TRP A 491 11.77 -33.74 -2.13
C TRP A 491 10.30 -34.07 -1.83
N PRO A 492 9.95 -34.56 -0.62
CA PRO A 492 8.57 -34.80 -0.23
C PRO A 492 7.72 -33.52 -0.26
N THR A 493 8.23 -32.46 0.38
CA THR A 493 7.59 -31.13 0.46
C THR A 493 8.52 -30.01 -0.03
N PHE A 494 7.95 -28.85 -0.31
CA PHE A 494 8.70 -27.64 -0.59
C PHE A 494 9.48 -27.17 0.64
N ALA A 495 8.95 -27.39 1.85
CA ALA A 495 9.67 -27.08 3.09
C ALA A 495 10.97 -27.89 3.22
N ASP A 496 10.97 -29.17 2.80
CA ASP A 496 12.18 -30.01 2.78
C ASP A 496 13.18 -29.53 1.72
N TYR A 497 12.70 -29.13 0.55
CA TYR A 497 13.54 -28.51 -0.48
C TYR A 497 14.17 -27.19 0.00
N LEU A 498 13.37 -26.31 0.60
CA LEU A 498 13.83 -25.05 1.15
C LEU A 498 14.86 -25.29 2.28
N ARG A 499 14.56 -26.19 3.22
CA ARG A 499 15.45 -26.48 4.33
C ARG A 499 16.77 -27.07 3.85
N SER A 500 16.74 -28.07 2.96
CA SER A 500 17.97 -28.70 2.46
C SER A 500 18.87 -27.73 1.69
N THR A 501 18.28 -26.82 0.89
CA THR A 501 19.05 -25.78 0.18
C THR A 501 19.63 -24.73 1.11
N TRP A 502 18.87 -24.27 2.11
CA TRP A 502 19.36 -23.29 3.08
C TRP A 502 20.39 -23.87 4.05
N GLN A 503 20.23 -25.14 4.48
CA GLN A 503 21.24 -25.82 5.31
C GLN A 503 22.55 -26.00 4.56
N ALA A 504 22.50 -26.32 3.26
CA ALA A 504 23.70 -26.42 2.43
C ALA A 504 24.43 -25.06 2.30
N GLU A 505 23.70 -23.94 2.31
CA GLU A 505 24.29 -22.60 2.21
C GLU A 505 24.77 -22.02 3.55
N LEU A 506 24.05 -22.26 4.64
CA LEU A 506 24.30 -21.61 5.94
C LEU A 506 24.91 -22.53 7.00
N GLY A 507 24.89 -23.85 6.82
CA GLY A 507 25.23 -24.80 7.88
C GLY A 507 24.40 -24.53 9.14
N ASP A 508 25.08 -24.30 10.26
CA ASP A 508 24.47 -24.01 11.56
C ASP A 508 23.78 -22.63 11.65
N GLY A 509 23.92 -21.78 10.62
CA GLY A 509 23.35 -20.42 10.56
C GLY A 509 21.84 -20.34 10.32
N TRP A 510 21.16 -21.47 10.09
CA TRP A 510 19.72 -21.52 9.78
C TRP A 510 18.83 -20.89 10.87
N GLU A 511 19.07 -21.20 12.14
CA GLU A 511 18.27 -20.65 13.25
C GLU A 511 18.44 -19.13 13.40
N ALA A 512 19.66 -18.63 13.20
CA ALA A 512 19.94 -17.20 13.24
C ALA A 512 19.22 -16.47 12.10
N ALA A 513 19.21 -17.04 10.89
CA ALA A 513 18.46 -16.51 9.77
C ALA A 513 16.95 -16.49 10.04
N LEU A 514 16.39 -17.56 10.63
CA LEU A 514 14.98 -17.61 11.04
C LEU A 514 14.61 -16.52 12.04
N ARG A 515 15.42 -16.31 13.09
CA ARG A 515 15.17 -15.28 14.11
C ARG A 515 15.25 -13.87 13.52
N ARG A 516 16.22 -13.63 12.63
CA ARG A 516 16.41 -12.34 11.96
C ARG A 516 15.37 -12.07 10.86
N GLY A 517 14.77 -13.13 10.29
CA GLY A 517 13.83 -13.08 9.17
C GLY A 517 14.48 -13.20 7.79
N GLY A 518 15.74 -13.61 7.71
CA GLY A 518 16.49 -13.74 6.46
C GLY A 518 17.99 -13.44 6.61
N VAL A 519 18.66 -13.36 5.47
CA VAL A 519 20.08 -13.03 5.34
C VAL A 519 20.22 -11.86 4.38
N TRP A 520 21.03 -10.90 4.79
CA TRP A 520 21.37 -9.75 3.98
C TRP A 520 22.87 -9.47 4.03
N ARG A 521 23.43 -9.11 2.86
CA ARG A 521 24.83 -8.77 2.64
C ARG A 521 24.92 -7.53 1.77
N ASP A 522 26.00 -6.79 1.93
CA ASP A 522 26.29 -5.67 1.05
C ASP A 522 26.66 -6.17 -0.34
N VAL A 523 26.08 -5.54 -1.35
CA VAL A 523 26.43 -5.76 -2.76
C VAL A 523 27.15 -4.52 -3.25
N PRO A 524 28.42 -4.66 -3.67
CA PRO A 524 29.18 -3.51 -4.15
C PRO A 524 28.53 -2.90 -5.38
N ALA A 525 28.63 -1.58 -5.51
CA ALA A 525 28.13 -0.90 -6.69
C ALA A 525 28.94 -1.35 -7.92
N ALA A 526 28.24 -1.74 -8.98
CA ALA A 526 28.86 -2.05 -10.26
C ALA A 526 29.21 -0.76 -11.00
N ALA A 527 30.44 -0.67 -11.48
CA ALA A 527 30.85 0.43 -12.35
C ALA A 527 30.14 0.30 -13.70
N VAL A 528 29.51 1.39 -14.14
CA VAL A 528 28.90 1.49 -15.47
C VAL A 528 29.28 2.82 -16.12
N THR A 529 29.42 2.82 -17.44
CA THR A 529 29.70 4.05 -18.21
C THR A 529 28.50 4.36 -19.09
N PRO A 530 27.93 5.58 -19.02
CA PRO A 530 26.80 5.95 -19.85
C PRO A 530 27.21 6.05 -21.33
N ARG A 531 26.41 5.43 -22.20
CA ARG A 531 26.44 5.61 -23.64
C ARG A 531 25.60 6.82 -24.00
N LEU A 532 26.26 7.82 -24.57
CA LEU A 532 25.61 9.05 -25.02
C LEU A 532 25.29 8.89 -26.50
N ALA A 533 24.01 8.78 -26.82
CA ALA A 533 23.50 8.71 -28.18
C ALA A 533 22.31 9.66 -28.32
N PRO A 534 22.10 10.30 -29.49
CA PRO A 534 20.92 11.11 -29.74
C PRO A 534 19.63 10.31 -29.53
N VAL A 535 18.66 10.91 -28.85
CA VAL A 535 17.37 10.28 -28.53
C VAL A 535 16.25 11.24 -28.88
N ARG A 536 15.21 10.71 -29.52
CA ARG A 536 13.95 11.44 -29.77
C ARG A 536 12.86 10.87 -28.87
N ALA A 537 12.33 11.69 -27.99
CA ALA A 537 11.23 11.32 -27.10
C ALA A 537 9.97 12.07 -27.52
N GLU A 538 9.30 11.65 -28.60
CA GLU A 538 8.03 12.24 -29.04
C GLU A 538 6.89 11.97 -28.04
N PRO A 539 5.80 12.76 -28.04
CA PRO A 539 4.63 12.47 -27.21
C PRO A 539 4.07 11.07 -27.47
N ALA A 540 3.55 10.43 -26.43
CA ALA A 540 2.96 9.10 -26.56
C ALA A 540 1.81 9.10 -27.59
N PRO A 541 1.82 8.20 -28.59
CA PRO A 541 0.67 8.05 -29.47
C PRO A 541 -0.51 7.46 -28.68
N LEU A 542 -1.70 8.03 -28.87
CA LEU A 542 -2.93 7.60 -28.20
C LEU A 542 -4.01 7.25 -29.22
N GLU A 543 -4.58 6.05 -29.11
CA GLU A 543 -5.68 5.55 -29.93
C GLU A 543 -7.02 6.19 -29.53
N GLY A 544 -7.90 6.46 -30.49
CA GLY A 544 -9.24 7.01 -30.25
C GLY A 544 -9.46 8.40 -30.83
N ASP A 545 -10.56 9.03 -30.47
CA ASP A 545 -10.93 10.37 -30.96
C ASP A 545 -9.88 11.40 -30.52
N ALA A 546 -9.36 12.18 -31.48
CA ALA A 546 -8.40 13.25 -31.23
C ALA A 546 -8.93 14.33 -30.27
N ALA A 547 -10.24 14.56 -30.24
CA ALA A 547 -10.91 15.46 -29.29
C ALA A 547 -11.11 14.82 -27.89
N GLY A 548 -10.83 13.53 -27.74
CA GLY A 548 -10.93 12.79 -26.49
C GLY A 548 -9.81 13.10 -25.49
N LEU A 549 -10.05 12.73 -24.23
CA LEU A 549 -9.16 12.95 -23.09
C LEU A 549 -8.23 11.74 -22.93
N ALA A 550 -6.95 11.95 -22.65
CA ALA A 550 -6.02 10.84 -22.38
C ALA A 550 -6.43 10.09 -21.10
N LEU A 551 -6.48 8.76 -21.16
CA LEU A 551 -6.76 7.92 -19.99
C LEU A 551 -5.47 7.67 -19.19
N LEU A 552 -5.47 8.11 -17.93
CA LEU A 552 -4.47 7.76 -16.94
C LEU A 552 -5.00 6.61 -16.07
N ALA A 553 -4.69 5.38 -16.44
CA ALA A 553 -5.01 4.20 -15.62
C ALA A 553 -3.91 4.02 -14.57
N VAL A 554 -4.18 4.45 -13.33
CA VAL A 554 -3.16 4.53 -12.26
C VAL A 554 -3.28 3.36 -11.28
N PRO A 555 -2.19 2.74 -10.81
CA PRO A 555 -2.26 1.73 -9.76
C PRO A 555 -2.92 2.28 -8.50
N SER A 556 -3.73 1.47 -7.80
CA SER A 556 -4.33 1.91 -6.54
C SER A 556 -3.29 1.88 -5.41
N PHE A 557 -3.16 3.00 -4.70
CA PHE A 557 -2.42 3.05 -3.44
C PHE A 557 -2.89 1.98 -2.44
N ARG A 558 -4.21 1.73 -2.37
CA ARG A 558 -4.81 0.81 -1.41
C ARG A 558 -4.74 -0.63 -1.89
N PHE A 559 -5.03 -0.88 -3.15
CA PHE A 559 -5.23 -2.25 -3.65
C PHE A 559 -4.16 -2.76 -4.60
N TYR A 560 -3.19 -1.91 -4.94
CA TYR A 560 -2.18 -2.19 -5.97
C TYR A 560 -2.84 -2.53 -7.31
N ASP A 561 -2.74 -3.77 -7.76
CA ASP A 561 -3.38 -4.32 -8.97
C ASP A 561 -4.74 -4.99 -8.70
N GLY A 562 -5.19 -5.01 -7.45
CA GLY A 562 -6.41 -5.68 -7.00
C GLY A 562 -6.18 -6.87 -6.07
N ARG A 563 -4.94 -7.37 -5.92
CA ARG A 563 -4.68 -8.54 -5.05
C ARG A 563 -5.05 -8.31 -3.58
N SER A 564 -4.89 -7.09 -3.08
CA SER A 564 -5.29 -6.73 -1.71
C SER A 564 -6.74 -6.22 -1.62
N ALA A 565 -7.51 -6.24 -2.71
CA ALA A 565 -8.88 -5.72 -2.73
C ALA A 565 -9.83 -6.48 -1.81
N ALA A 566 -9.49 -7.71 -1.39
CA ALA A 566 -10.25 -8.48 -0.42
C ALA A 566 -10.31 -7.84 0.99
N ALA A 567 -9.34 -6.99 1.36
CA ALA A 567 -9.23 -6.47 2.72
C ALA A 567 -10.21 -5.33 3.03
N ALA A 568 -11.20 -5.60 3.88
CA ALA A 568 -12.21 -4.61 4.28
C ALA A 568 -11.62 -3.32 4.92
N TRP A 569 -10.54 -3.41 5.72
CA TRP A 569 -9.87 -2.21 6.26
C TRP A 569 -9.41 -1.26 5.15
N LEU A 570 -8.92 -1.79 4.02
CA LEU A 570 -8.46 -0.95 2.90
C LEU A 570 -9.62 -0.25 2.19
N HIS A 571 -10.82 -0.83 2.16
CA HIS A 571 -12.01 -0.15 1.60
C HIS A 571 -12.42 1.07 2.40
N GLU A 572 -12.34 0.96 3.73
CA GLU A 572 -12.70 2.05 4.64
C GLU A 572 -11.55 3.02 4.94
N THR A 573 -10.32 2.66 4.56
CA THR A 573 -9.18 3.58 4.60
C THR A 573 -9.37 4.64 3.52
N PRO A 574 -9.40 5.94 3.86
CA PRO A 574 -9.57 7.00 2.88
C PRO A 574 -8.44 7.02 1.86
N ASP A 575 -8.78 7.27 0.60
CA ASP A 575 -7.79 7.64 -0.41
C ASP A 575 -7.06 8.94 -0.01
N PRO A 576 -5.72 9.00 -0.06
CA PRO A 576 -4.98 10.17 0.43
C PRO A 576 -5.38 11.50 -0.23
N MET A 577 -5.70 11.48 -1.52
CA MET A 577 -5.97 12.70 -2.29
C MET A 577 -7.45 13.09 -2.27
N THR A 578 -8.34 12.12 -2.52
CA THR A 578 -9.78 12.35 -2.63
C THR A 578 -10.54 12.15 -1.32
N GLN A 579 -9.93 11.51 -0.31
CA GLN A 579 -10.60 11.09 0.93
C GLN A 579 -11.81 10.16 0.70
N ALA A 580 -11.94 9.61 -0.51
CA ALA A 580 -13.02 8.71 -0.89
C ALA A 580 -12.76 7.28 -0.39
N VAL A 581 -13.83 6.64 0.09
CA VAL A 581 -13.85 5.26 0.56
C VAL A 581 -14.85 4.42 -0.22
N TRP A 582 -14.67 3.10 -0.20
CA TRP A 582 -15.55 2.06 -0.78
C TRP A 582 -15.75 2.02 -2.30
N ASP A 583 -15.85 3.16 -2.98
CA ASP A 583 -16.10 3.22 -4.43
C ASP A 583 -14.82 3.36 -5.26
N ALA A 584 -14.89 2.92 -6.51
CA ALA A 584 -14.05 3.44 -7.59
C ALA A 584 -14.71 4.69 -8.21
N TRP A 585 -13.89 5.60 -8.75
CA TRP A 585 -14.32 6.85 -9.38
C TRP A 585 -13.55 7.09 -10.67
N VAL A 586 -14.01 8.07 -11.45
CA VAL A 586 -13.22 8.70 -12.52
C VAL A 586 -12.95 10.14 -12.16
N GLU A 587 -11.69 10.54 -12.13
CA GLU A 587 -11.29 11.92 -11.96
C GLU A 587 -11.50 12.68 -13.27
N VAL A 588 -12.30 13.74 -13.20
CA VAL A 588 -12.66 14.59 -14.35
C VAL A 588 -12.12 16.00 -14.07
N PRO A 589 -11.34 16.60 -14.99
CA PRO A 589 -10.80 17.93 -14.77
C PRO A 589 -11.91 18.98 -14.75
N VAL A 590 -11.79 20.01 -13.92
CA VAL A 590 -12.80 21.06 -13.71
C VAL A 590 -13.30 21.69 -15.02
N GLU A 591 -12.40 21.89 -15.99
CA GLU A 591 -12.71 22.50 -17.29
C GLU A 591 -13.61 21.59 -18.13
N SER A 592 -13.31 20.29 -18.17
CA SER A 592 -14.13 19.31 -18.88
C SER A 592 -15.44 19.04 -18.16
N ALA A 593 -15.43 19.03 -16.82
CA ALA A 593 -16.63 18.89 -16.01
C ALA A 593 -17.61 20.05 -16.25
N ALA A 594 -17.12 21.29 -16.26
CA ALA A 594 -17.93 22.47 -16.55
C ALA A 594 -18.52 22.44 -17.96
N ARG A 595 -17.70 22.12 -18.98
CA ARG A 595 -18.15 22.01 -20.38
C ARG A 595 -19.23 20.95 -20.59
N LEU A 596 -19.13 19.83 -19.88
CA LEU A 596 -20.05 18.69 -20.02
C LEU A 596 -21.19 18.70 -18.99
N GLY A 597 -21.24 19.68 -18.09
CA GLY A 597 -22.23 19.76 -17.01
C GLY A 597 -22.16 18.59 -16.02
N ILE A 598 -20.96 18.09 -15.73
CA ILE A 598 -20.71 16.96 -14.81
C ILE A 598 -20.39 17.50 -13.41
N ALA A 599 -21.06 16.97 -12.39
CA ALA A 599 -20.74 17.24 -10.99
C ALA A 599 -20.18 16.00 -10.28
N THR A 600 -19.51 16.19 -9.14
CA THR A 600 -19.03 15.06 -8.31
C THR A 600 -20.21 14.17 -7.89
N GLY A 601 -20.07 12.87 -8.12
CA GLY A 601 -21.09 11.85 -7.90
C GLY A 601 -22.04 11.59 -9.08
N ASP A 602 -22.00 12.38 -10.16
CA ASP A 602 -22.69 12.02 -11.41
C ASP A 602 -22.03 10.78 -12.01
N VAL A 603 -22.85 9.82 -12.47
CA VAL A 603 -22.33 8.66 -13.17
C VAL A 603 -22.08 9.04 -14.63
N VAL A 604 -20.86 8.79 -15.07
CA VAL A 604 -20.42 9.04 -16.44
C VAL A 604 -20.03 7.73 -17.10
N ARG A 605 -20.41 7.58 -18.37
CA ARG A 605 -19.91 6.53 -19.25
C ARG A 605 -18.60 7.04 -19.87
N VAL A 606 -17.52 6.30 -19.60
CA VAL A 606 -16.19 6.49 -20.15
C VAL A 606 -16.02 5.50 -21.29
N SER A 607 -15.81 6.00 -22.51
CA SER A 607 -15.77 5.16 -23.72
C SER A 607 -14.43 5.31 -24.44
N SER A 608 -13.90 4.17 -24.90
CA SER A 608 -12.70 4.03 -25.74
C SER A 608 -13.05 3.21 -26.99
N PRO A 609 -12.16 3.09 -27.98
CA PRO A 609 -12.34 2.15 -29.09
C PRO A 609 -12.48 0.67 -28.64
N HIS A 610 -12.00 0.33 -27.45
CA HIS A 610 -11.92 -1.06 -26.96
C HIS A 610 -13.08 -1.44 -26.02
N GLY A 611 -13.85 -0.47 -25.53
CA GLY A 611 -14.93 -0.72 -24.60
C GLY A 611 -15.42 0.53 -23.88
N ALA A 612 -16.40 0.35 -23.00
CA ALA A 612 -16.96 1.40 -22.17
C ALA A 612 -17.22 0.92 -20.74
N ILE A 613 -17.03 1.82 -19.78
CA ILE A 613 -17.28 1.58 -18.36
C ILE A 613 -18.07 2.74 -17.75
N GLU A 614 -18.73 2.52 -16.62
CA GLU A 614 -19.50 3.54 -15.91
C GLU A 614 -19.02 3.72 -14.47
N LEU A 615 -18.69 4.96 -14.12
CA LEU A 615 -18.15 5.34 -12.81
C LEU A 615 -18.70 6.70 -12.35
N PRO A 616 -18.84 6.94 -11.04
CA PRO A 616 -19.12 8.25 -10.50
C PRO A 616 -17.93 9.17 -10.74
N ALA A 617 -18.20 10.39 -11.16
CA ALA A 617 -17.20 11.42 -11.35
C ALA A 617 -16.70 11.97 -10.02
N TRP A 618 -15.41 12.23 -9.95
CA TRP A 618 -14.76 13.10 -8.99
C TRP A 618 -14.20 14.31 -9.74
N VAL A 619 -14.75 15.50 -9.51
CA VAL A 619 -14.27 16.70 -10.19
C VAL A 619 -12.97 17.17 -9.53
N SER A 620 -11.90 17.30 -10.31
CA SER A 620 -10.55 17.61 -9.84
C SER A 620 -9.97 18.85 -10.51
N ALA A 621 -9.47 19.80 -9.72
CA ALA A 621 -8.70 20.94 -10.23
C ALA A 621 -7.21 20.58 -10.45
N THR A 622 -6.76 19.48 -9.86
CA THR A 622 -5.35 19.04 -9.85
C THR A 622 -5.05 17.96 -10.89
N LEU A 623 -5.84 17.95 -11.97
CA LEU A 623 -5.68 17.07 -13.13
C LEU A 623 -5.54 17.93 -14.39
N HIS A 624 -4.68 17.51 -15.32
CA HIS A 624 -4.50 18.20 -16.59
C HIS A 624 -5.82 18.22 -17.41
N PRO A 625 -6.22 19.35 -18.02
CA PRO A 625 -7.53 19.48 -18.70
C PRO A 625 -7.77 18.49 -19.84
N GLY A 626 -6.68 18.00 -20.45
CA GLY A 626 -6.68 17.00 -21.52
C GLY A 626 -6.66 15.53 -21.06
N ALA A 627 -6.90 15.24 -19.77
CA ALA A 627 -6.77 13.90 -19.19
C ALA A 627 -7.98 13.52 -18.32
N VAL A 628 -8.17 12.21 -18.13
CA VAL A 628 -8.99 11.62 -17.04
C VAL A 628 -8.16 10.60 -16.31
N ALA A 629 -8.40 10.40 -15.01
CA ALA A 629 -7.68 9.38 -14.23
C ALA A 629 -8.63 8.39 -13.56
N ILE A 630 -8.27 7.11 -13.57
CA ILE A 630 -9.08 6.03 -12.99
C ILE A 630 -8.14 5.03 -12.28
N PRO A 631 -8.36 4.73 -10.99
CA PRO A 631 -7.48 3.85 -10.22
C PRO A 631 -7.74 2.35 -10.50
N ILE A 632 -6.75 1.64 -11.05
CA ILE A 632 -6.73 0.18 -11.22
C ILE A 632 -6.83 -0.52 -9.85
N GLY A 633 -7.40 -1.72 -9.80
CA GLY A 633 -7.32 -2.58 -8.61
C GLY A 633 -8.41 -2.34 -7.56
N HIS A 634 -9.29 -1.36 -7.74
CA HIS A 634 -10.49 -1.25 -6.92
C HIS A 634 -11.43 -2.46 -7.10
N ARG A 635 -12.42 -2.64 -6.21
CA ARG A 635 -13.46 -3.67 -6.40
C ARG A 635 -14.41 -3.26 -7.53
N TYR A 636 -14.06 -3.67 -8.73
CA TYR A 636 -14.90 -3.57 -9.93
C TYR A 636 -15.77 -4.82 -10.10
N ALA A 637 -16.91 -4.70 -10.79
CA ALA A 637 -17.70 -5.87 -11.17
C ALA A 637 -16.89 -6.78 -12.12
N PRO A 638 -17.11 -8.11 -12.07
CA PRO A 638 -18.05 -8.85 -11.21
C PRO A 638 -17.48 -9.26 -9.82
N TYR A 639 -16.41 -8.63 -9.32
CA TYR A 639 -15.61 -9.15 -8.20
C TYR A 639 -16.22 -8.90 -6.79
N HIS A 640 -16.28 -9.96 -5.98
CA HIS A 640 -16.52 -10.02 -4.52
C HIS A 640 -17.63 -9.15 -3.90
N ALA A 641 -18.86 -9.65 -4.00
CA ALA A 641 -20.07 -8.98 -3.51
C ALA A 641 -20.18 -8.79 -1.99
N ARG A 642 -19.32 -9.38 -1.15
CA ARG A 642 -19.51 -9.42 0.32
C ARG A 642 -19.64 -8.02 0.95
N TYR A 643 -18.88 -7.04 0.48
CA TYR A 643 -18.88 -5.70 1.07
C TYR A 643 -19.39 -4.59 0.14
N VAL A 644 -19.15 -4.73 -1.17
CA VAL A 644 -19.68 -3.83 -2.21
C VAL A 644 -20.06 -4.68 -3.41
N ALA A 645 -21.30 -4.52 -3.89
CA ALA A 645 -21.76 -5.11 -5.15
C ALA A 645 -21.90 -3.98 -6.19
N PRO A 646 -20.82 -3.61 -6.90
CA PRO A 646 -20.91 -2.58 -7.93
C PRO A 646 -21.79 -3.06 -9.10
N PRO A 647 -22.42 -2.14 -9.85
CA PRO A 647 -23.11 -2.48 -11.10
C PRO A 647 -22.16 -3.17 -12.08
N ALA A 648 -22.71 -4.05 -12.93
CA ALA A 648 -21.93 -4.79 -13.94
C ALA A 648 -21.16 -3.87 -14.93
N THR A 649 -21.56 -2.61 -15.05
CA THR A 649 -20.91 -1.60 -15.90
C THR A 649 -19.70 -0.93 -15.24
N THR A 650 -19.49 -1.09 -13.93
CA THR A 650 -18.33 -0.57 -13.19
C THR A 650 -17.18 -1.57 -13.29
N LEU A 651 -16.38 -1.46 -14.36
CA LEU A 651 -15.24 -2.35 -14.66
C LEU A 651 -13.89 -1.67 -14.42
N ASN A 652 -12.83 -2.48 -14.29
CA ASN A 652 -11.45 -2.01 -14.17
C ASN A 652 -11.05 -1.23 -15.43
N PRO A 653 -10.37 -0.06 -15.33
CA PRO A 653 -9.98 0.74 -16.50
C PRO A 653 -9.12 0.01 -17.53
N VAL A 654 -8.47 -1.11 -17.18
CA VAL A 654 -7.80 -1.97 -18.16
C VAL A 654 -8.75 -2.53 -19.23
N ALA A 655 -10.06 -2.59 -18.96
CA ALA A 655 -11.08 -2.96 -19.94
C ALA A 655 -11.23 -1.93 -21.08
N LEU A 656 -10.72 -0.70 -20.92
CA LEU A 656 -10.69 0.34 -21.95
C LEU A 656 -9.42 0.30 -22.81
N LEU A 657 -8.47 -0.57 -22.48
CA LEU A 657 -7.16 -0.61 -23.13
C LEU A 657 -7.12 -1.64 -24.26
N GLY A 658 -6.37 -1.29 -25.30
CA GLY A 658 -6.05 -2.16 -26.43
C GLY A 658 -4.90 -3.12 -26.14
N ARG A 659 -4.18 -3.52 -27.18
CA ARG A 659 -3.02 -4.43 -27.09
C ARG A 659 -1.68 -3.71 -27.22
N THR A 660 -1.70 -2.39 -27.11
CA THR A 660 -0.56 -1.51 -27.39
C THR A 660 0.59 -1.82 -26.43
N ALA A 661 1.78 -2.00 -27.01
CA ALA A 661 3.01 -2.20 -26.27
C ALA A 661 4.05 -1.16 -26.71
N ASP A 662 4.96 -0.80 -25.79
CA ASP A 662 6.13 -0.02 -26.12
C ASP A 662 7.04 -0.83 -27.07
N PRO A 663 7.41 -0.30 -28.25
CA PRO A 663 8.11 -1.07 -29.28
C PRO A 663 9.55 -1.43 -28.90
N ASP A 664 10.18 -0.66 -28.00
CA ASP A 664 11.59 -0.83 -27.64
C ASP A 664 11.77 -1.86 -26.49
N SER A 665 10.76 -2.04 -25.64
CA SER A 665 10.80 -2.93 -24.46
C SER A 665 9.78 -4.07 -24.47
N GLY A 666 8.71 -3.96 -25.25
CA GLY A 666 7.55 -4.87 -25.18
C GLY A 666 6.68 -4.66 -23.94
N ALA A 667 6.86 -3.57 -23.19
CA ALA A 667 6.06 -3.22 -22.01
C ALA A 667 4.60 -2.91 -22.37
N LEU A 668 3.66 -3.19 -21.46
CA LEU A 668 2.27 -2.77 -21.63
C LEU A 668 2.14 -1.24 -21.57
N ALA A 669 1.51 -0.66 -22.58
CA ALA A 669 1.18 0.76 -22.57
C ALA A 669 -0.20 1.01 -21.91
N TYR A 670 -0.24 1.45 -20.66
CA TYR A 670 -1.47 1.91 -20.00
C TYR A 670 -1.90 3.30 -20.49
N LEU A 671 -0.93 4.18 -20.79
CA LEU A 671 -1.15 5.45 -21.48
C LEU A 671 -1.11 5.21 -22.99
N ALA A 672 -2.22 4.72 -23.53
CA ALA A 672 -2.32 4.35 -24.94
C ALA A 672 -3.63 4.78 -25.62
N VAL A 673 -4.61 5.28 -24.86
CA VAL A 673 -5.95 5.58 -25.39
C VAL A 673 -6.47 6.95 -24.99
N ARG A 674 -7.28 7.52 -25.86
CA ARG A 674 -8.17 8.65 -25.58
C ARG A 674 -9.58 8.12 -25.31
N VAL A 675 -10.25 8.76 -24.38
CA VAL A 675 -11.62 8.43 -23.99
C VAL A 675 -12.54 9.63 -24.09
N THR A 676 -13.81 9.36 -24.39
CA THR A 676 -14.89 10.33 -24.36
C THR A 676 -15.76 10.13 -23.13
N LEU A 677 -16.29 11.21 -22.58
CA LEU A 677 -17.18 11.19 -21.43
C LEU A 677 -18.61 11.52 -21.85
N THR A 678 -19.57 10.72 -21.41
CA THR A 678 -21.00 10.99 -21.60
C THR A 678 -21.74 10.84 -20.26
N ARG A 679 -22.62 11.79 -19.95
CA ARG A 679 -23.47 11.68 -18.74
C ARG A 679 -24.52 10.61 -18.95
N THR A 680 -24.71 9.75 -17.96
CA THR A 680 -25.79 8.73 -18.01
C THR A 680 -27.10 9.24 -17.43
N GLY A 681 -27.07 10.37 -16.70
CA GLY A 681 -28.20 10.89 -15.92
C GLY A 681 -28.36 10.23 -14.54
N ALA A 682 -27.65 9.13 -14.26
CA ALA A 682 -27.64 8.51 -12.95
C ALA A 682 -26.68 9.24 -12.00
N ARG A 683 -26.96 9.16 -10.69
CA ARG A 683 -26.11 9.72 -9.63
C ARG A 683 -25.75 8.64 -8.61
N ARG A 684 -24.46 8.52 -8.30
CA ARG A 684 -23.91 7.63 -7.27
C ARG A 684 -22.97 8.44 -6.37
N PRO A 685 -23.45 8.97 -5.23
CA PRO A 685 -22.62 9.71 -4.30
C PRO A 685 -21.41 8.90 -3.83
N LEU A 686 -20.25 9.56 -3.81
CA LEU A 686 -19.02 9.02 -3.23
C LEU A 686 -19.03 9.22 -1.72
N ALA A 687 -18.57 8.23 -0.97
CA ALA A 687 -18.38 8.35 0.47
C ALA A 687 -17.05 9.05 0.75
N ILE A 688 -17.10 10.34 1.06
CA ILE A 688 -15.92 11.20 1.29
C ILE A 688 -15.84 11.49 2.79
N LEU A 689 -14.72 11.12 3.42
CA LEU A 689 -14.60 11.20 4.88
C LEU A 689 -14.24 12.59 5.42
N GLN A 690 -13.80 13.49 4.53
CA GLN A 690 -13.44 14.87 4.85
C GLN A 690 -14.38 15.82 4.10
N ALA A 691 -15.05 16.72 4.83
CA ALA A 691 -16.08 17.58 4.26
C ALA A 691 -15.52 18.72 3.38
N THR A 692 -14.37 19.27 3.75
CA THR A 692 -13.68 20.34 3.01
C THR A 692 -12.17 20.12 3.08
N HIS A 693 -11.46 20.53 2.03
CA HIS A 693 -9.99 20.57 1.99
C HIS A 693 -9.42 21.96 2.29
N ASP A 694 -10.28 22.96 2.46
CA ASP A 694 -9.90 24.32 2.87
C ASP A 694 -9.91 24.40 4.40
N GLN A 695 -8.91 25.07 4.97
CA GLN A 695 -8.81 25.30 6.42
C GLN A 695 -9.75 26.42 6.91
N ASP A 696 -10.38 27.19 6.01
CA ASP A 696 -11.17 28.40 6.30
C ASP A 696 -10.39 29.43 7.13
N GLY A 697 -9.07 29.55 6.90
CA GLY A 697 -8.19 30.45 7.65
C GLY A 697 -7.90 30.05 9.10
N ARG A 698 -8.20 28.81 9.52
CA ARG A 698 -8.04 28.33 10.91
C ARG A 698 -6.65 27.84 11.28
N GLU A 699 -5.70 27.84 10.33
CA GLU A 699 -4.29 27.46 10.53
C GLU A 699 -4.09 26.15 11.34
N LEU A 700 -4.87 25.10 11.05
CA LEU A 700 -4.83 23.81 11.76
C LEU A 700 -3.54 23.05 11.41
N ALA A 701 -3.31 22.84 10.12
CA ALA A 701 -2.03 22.41 9.58
C ALA A 701 -1.21 23.65 9.25
N GLN A 702 -0.12 23.86 9.99
CA GLN A 702 0.72 25.03 9.83
C GLN A 702 1.98 24.69 9.03
N HIS A 703 2.44 25.66 8.24
CA HIS A 703 3.70 25.58 7.52
C HIS A 703 4.59 26.79 7.82
N VAL A 704 5.86 26.70 7.45
CA VAL A 704 6.85 27.76 7.59
C VAL A 704 7.85 27.68 6.44
N ASP A 705 8.24 28.82 5.87
CA ASP A 705 9.25 28.85 4.82
C ASP A 705 10.61 28.35 5.30
N LEU A 706 11.38 27.70 4.43
CA LEU A 706 12.71 27.17 4.76
C LEU A 706 13.66 28.22 5.35
N ALA A 707 13.61 29.46 4.84
CA ALA A 707 14.42 30.56 5.37
C ALA A 707 14.02 30.91 6.82
N ALA A 708 12.71 31.04 7.08
CA ALA A 708 12.18 31.30 8.42
C ALA A 708 12.42 30.11 9.37
N ALA A 709 12.32 28.87 8.89
CA ALA A 709 12.64 27.68 9.67
C ALA A 709 14.12 27.65 10.10
N ARG A 710 15.04 28.08 9.23
CA ARG A 710 16.48 28.25 9.56
C ARG A 710 16.68 29.32 10.62
N GLU A 711 15.99 30.45 10.49
CA GLU A 711 16.06 31.54 11.47
C GLU A 711 15.52 31.10 12.84
N GLN A 712 14.37 30.42 12.88
CA GLN A 712 13.79 29.83 14.09
C GLN A 712 14.71 28.78 14.72
N ALA A 713 15.37 27.95 13.91
CA ALA A 713 16.35 26.98 14.39
C ALA A 713 17.56 27.63 15.09
N LEU A 714 17.94 28.84 14.67
CA LEU A 714 19.05 29.60 15.27
C LEU A 714 18.62 30.37 16.51
N ARG A 715 17.44 31.01 16.48
CA ARG A 715 16.95 31.87 17.57
C ARG A 715 16.27 31.10 18.71
N GLY A 716 15.92 29.85 18.49
CA GLY A 716 15.14 29.06 19.43
C GLY A 716 13.65 29.36 19.35
N ARG A 717 12.85 28.64 20.15
CA ARG A 717 11.41 28.86 20.25
C ARG A 717 11.15 30.16 21.04
N PRO A 718 10.32 31.10 20.55
CA PRO A 718 9.84 32.20 21.38
C PRO A 718 9.10 31.63 22.60
N ASP A 719 9.23 32.26 23.77
CA ASP A 719 8.47 31.81 24.94
C ASP A 719 6.97 31.81 24.60
N PRO A 720 6.28 30.66 24.72
CA PRO A 720 4.87 30.61 24.43
C PRO A 720 4.14 31.54 25.40
N HIS A 721 3.27 32.40 24.86
CA HIS A 721 2.39 33.20 25.70
C HIS A 721 1.51 32.25 26.51
N ALA A 722 1.72 32.23 27.83
CA ALA A 722 0.91 31.41 28.73
C ALA A 722 -0.55 31.90 28.66
N LEU A 723 -1.43 31.05 28.14
CA LEU A 723 -2.86 31.34 28.15
C LEU A 723 -3.36 31.38 29.61
N PRO A 724 -4.15 32.40 29.97
CA PRO A 724 -4.79 32.45 31.27
C PRO A 724 -5.64 31.19 31.51
N SER A 725 -5.58 30.63 32.71
CA SER A 725 -6.39 29.47 33.09
C SER A 725 -6.91 29.61 34.52
N MET A 726 -8.19 29.27 34.71
CA MET A 726 -8.80 29.16 36.03
C MET A 726 -8.51 27.81 36.70
N TYR A 727 -7.91 26.86 35.99
CA TYR A 727 -7.54 25.56 36.54
C TYR A 727 -6.17 25.61 37.21
N PRO A 728 -6.01 24.98 38.38
CA PRO A 728 -4.70 24.90 39.02
C PRO A 728 -3.72 24.08 38.16
N PRO A 729 -2.40 24.36 38.25
CA PRO A 729 -1.38 23.50 37.65
C PRO A 729 -1.54 22.05 38.11
N GLN A 730 -1.50 21.12 37.17
CA GLN A 730 -1.67 19.70 37.46
C GLN A 730 -0.31 19.06 37.79
N HIS A 731 -0.30 18.13 38.76
CA HIS A 731 0.89 17.36 39.13
C HIS A 731 0.73 15.90 38.70
N TYR A 732 1.74 15.35 38.02
CA TYR A 732 1.77 13.96 37.55
C TYR A 732 2.85 13.18 38.31
N PRO A 733 2.47 12.33 39.28
CA PRO A 733 3.42 11.64 40.14
C PRO A 733 4.28 10.63 39.38
N GLY A 734 3.71 9.98 38.35
CA GLY A 734 4.39 8.98 37.52
C GLY A 734 5.02 9.56 36.26
N ASN A 735 4.94 8.77 35.18
CA ASN A 735 5.29 9.24 33.83
C ASN A 735 4.28 10.28 33.35
N ARG A 736 4.63 11.05 32.33
CA ARG A 736 3.69 11.90 31.60
C ARG A 736 3.75 11.55 30.13
N TRP A 737 2.73 10.86 29.62
CA TRP A 737 2.73 10.43 28.23
C TRP A 737 2.37 11.56 27.29
N GLY A 738 3.07 11.64 26.16
CA GLY A 738 2.80 12.58 25.10
C GLY A 738 3.16 12.02 23.73
N LEU A 739 2.84 12.79 22.70
CA LEU A 739 3.10 12.41 21.31
C LEU A 739 3.47 13.65 20.50
N ALA A 740 4.42 13.52 19.58
CA ALA A 740 4.78 14.54 18.61
C ALA A 740 4.48 14.05 17.20
N VAL A 741 3.97 14.94 16.33
CA VAL A 741 3.75 14.68 14.91
C VAL A 741 4.53 15.71 14.09
N ASP A 742 5.55 15.28 13.35
CA ASP A 742 6.23 16.14 12.37
C ASP A 742 5.44 16.19 11.06
N VAL A 743 4.74 17.31 10.83
CA VAL A 743 3.91 17.51 9.63
C VAL A 743 4.79 17.61 8.37
N ASP A 744 6.06 18.02 8.51
CA ASP A 744 7.04 18.02 7.40
C ASP A 744 7.33 16.61 6.88
N LEU A 745 7.26 15.61 7.76
CA LEU A 745 7.51 14.21 7.41
C LEU A 745 6.22 13.44 7.07
N CYS A 746 5.04 14.00 7.33
CA CYS A 746 3.79 13.31 7.08
C CYS A 746 3.44 13.35 5.59
N ILE A 747 3.56 12.20 4.93
CA ILE A 747 3.28 12.07 3.49
C ILE A 747 1.82 11.71 3.15
N GLY A 748 0.92 11.61 4.14
CA GLY A 748 -0.48 11.25 3.87
C GLY A 748 -0.76 9.76 3.61
N CYS A 749 0.20 8.85 3.83
CA CYS A 749 0.10 7.44 3.44
C CYS A 749 -0.96 6.58 4.17
N GLN A 750 -1.69 7.10 5.15
CA GLN A 750 -2.75 6.38 5.91
C GLN A 750 -2.32 5.09 6.64
N ALA A 751 -1.03 4.70 6.63
CA ALA A 751 -0.57 3.47 7.31
C ALA A 751 -0.89 3.50 8.81
N CYS A 752 -0.77 4.68 9.44
CA CYS A 752 -1.11 4.92 10.83
C CYS A 752 -2.60 4.74 11.14
N VAL A 753 -3.50 4.95 10.17
CA VAL A 753 -4.94 4.70 10.32
C VAL A 753 -5.19 3.19 10.39
N VAL A 754 -4.70 2.43 9.41
CA VAL A 754 -4.89 0.97 9.37
C VAL A 754 -4.23 0.29 10.56
N ALA A 755 -3.02 0.69 10.95
CA ALA A 755 -2.36 0.13 12.12
C ALA A 755 -3.13 0.42 13.41
N CYS A 756 -3.76 1.59 13.53
CA CYS A 756 -4.62 1.91 14.66
C CYS A 756 -5.90 1.05 14.66
N GLN A 757 -6.49 0.78 13.49
CA GLN A 757 -7.64 -0.11 13.38
C GLN A 757 -7.27 -1.55 13.78
N ALA A 758 -6.18 -2.08 13.23
CA ALA A 758 -5.69 -3.42 13.48
C ALA A 758 -5.32 -3.66 14.95
N GLU A 759 -4.59 -2.72 15.56
CA GLU A 759 -4.14 -2.85 16.94
C GLU A 759 -5.30 -2.76 17.95
N ASN A 760 -6.29 -1.92 17.68
CA ASN A 760 -7.30 -1.56 18.67
C ASN A 760 -8.69 -2.13 18.34
N ASN A 761 -8.78 -3.23 17.60
CA ASN A 761 -10.04 -3.93 17.29
C ASN A 761 -11.14 -2.99 16.76
N VAL A 762 -10.75 -2.01 15.93
CA VAL A 762 -11.71 -1.03 15.43
C VAL A 762 -12.48 -1.65 14.27
N PRO A 763 -13.82 -1.74 14.35
CA PRO A 763 -14.60 -2.46 13.34
C PRO A 763 -14.71 -1.67 12.03
N VAL A 764 -15.04 -2.40 10.96
CA VAL A 764 -15.40 -1.81 9.67
C VAL A 764 -16.88 -1.46 9.66
N VAL A 765 -17.23 -0.24 9.22
CA VAL A 765 -18.60 0.30 9.33
C VAL A 765 -19.41 0.11 8.06
N GLY A 766 -18.79 0.23 6.89
CA GLY A 766 -19.47 0.11 5.59
C GLY A 766 -19.77 1.47 4.93
N LYS A 767 -19.98 1.44 3.61
CA LYS A 767 -20.12 2.63 2.76
C LYS A 767 -21.17 3.63 3.22
N ALA A 768 -22.40 3.15 3.46
CA ALA A 768 -23.52 4.04 3.76
C ALA A 768 -23.31 4.82 5.07
N GLN A 769 -22.77 4.17 6.09
CA GLN A 769 -22.49 4.80 7.38
C GLN A 769 -21.25 5.69 7.32
N ALA A 770 -20.22 5.30 6.58
CA ALA A 770 -19.07 6.14 6.29
C ALA A 770 -19.48 7.44 5.58
N ALA A 771 -20.36 7.36 4.57
CA ALA A 771 -20.91 8.53 3.89
C ALA A 771 -21.73 9.45 4.80
N TYR A 772 -22.35 8.91 5.85
CA TYR A 772 -23.07 9.69 6.87
C TYR A 772 -22.13 10.33 7.92
N GLY A 773 -20.81 10.11 7.84
CA GLY A 773 -19.86 10.62 8.83
C GLY A 773 -19.78 9.78 10.11
N ARG A 774 -20.15 8.49 10.04
CA ARG A 774 -20.13 7.54 11.18
C ARG A 774 -18.97 6.55 11.11
N GLN A 775 -17.92 6.86 10.35
CA GLN A 775 -16.71 6.06 10.29
C GLN A 775 -16.05 5.95 11.67
N LEU A 776 -15.54 4.77 12.00
CA LEU A 776 -14.86 4.51 13.25
C LEU A 776 -13.35 4.57 13.03
N HIS A 777 -12.83 5.78 12.77
CA HIS A 777 -11.38 6.02 12.71
C HIS A 777 -10.93 6.83 13.93
N TRP A 778 -10.08 6.23 14.77
CA TRP A 778 -9.52 6.86 15.98
C TRP A 778 -8.41 7.87 15.69
N LEU A 779 -7.74 7.66 14.57
CA LEU A 779 -6.79 8.55 13.93
C LEU A 779 -7.29 8.73 12.50
N ARG A 780 -7.35 9.97 12.03
CA ARG A 780 -7.61 10.30 10.63
C ARG A 780 -6.47 11.16 10.10
N VAL A 781 -6.09 11.02 8.84
CA VAL A 781 -5.14 11.94 8.21
C VAL A 781 -5.91 12.86 7.30
N GLU A 782 -5.97 14.14 7.69
CA GLU A 782 -6.65 15.19 6.96
C GLU A 782 -5.71 15.75 5.88
N ARG A 783 -6.25 16.01 4.68
CA ARG A 783 -5.53 16.71 3.61
C ARG A 783 -6.06 18.13 3.50
N TRP A 784 -5.20 19.10 3.78
CA TRP A 784 -5.49 20.52 3.58
C TRP A 784 -4.78 21.03 2.33
N ALA A 785 -5.45 21.88 1.57
CA ALA A 785 -4.95 22.46 0.33
C ALA A 785 -4.97 23.99 0.46
N GLU A 786 -3.81 24.62 0.27
CA GLU A 786 -3.64 26.08 0.33
C GLU A 786 -3.12 26.63 -1.01
N GLY A 787 -3.44 27.88 -1.31
CA GLY A 787 -3.05 28.53 -2.57
C GLY A 787 -4.02 28.25 -3.74
N PRO A 788 -3.59 28.52 -4.98
CA PRO A 788 -4.44 28.35 -6.17
C PRO A 788 -4.94 26.92 -6.35
N ALA A 789 -6.21 26.75 -6.75
CA ALA A 789 -6.85 25.45 -6.84
C ALA A 789 -6.18 24.49 -7.86
N GLU A 790 -5.60 25.05 -8.93
CA GLU A 790 -4.88 24.32 -9.97
C GLU A 790 -3.45 23.90 -9.57
N HIS A 791 -2.85 24.57 -8.57
CA HIS A 791 -1.51 24.30 -8.04
C HIS A 791 -1.48 24.44 -6.51
N PRO A 792 -2.26 23.62 -5.77
CA PRO A 792 -2.37 23.77 -4.34
C PRO A 792 -1.16 23.18 -3.63
N GLN A 793 -0.76 23.83 -2.55
CA GLN A 793 0.15 23.28 -1.56
C GLN A 793 -0.62 22.37 -0.61
N ASN A 794 -0.19 21.11 -0.53
CA ASN A 794 -0.84 20.11 0.31
C ASN A 794 -0.16 19.99 1.68
N LEU A 795 -0.97 19.92 2.73
CA LEU A 795 -0.57 19.65 4.11
C LEU A 795 -1.33 18.41 4.61
N PHE A 796 -0.62 17.43 5.14
CA PHE A 796 -1.23 16.22 5.71
C PHE A 796 -1.14 16.27 7.24
N LEU A 797 -2.29 16.29 7.90
CA LEU A 797 -2.38 16.41 9.35
C LEU A 797 -3.03 15.16 9.96
N PRO A 798 -2.24 14.28 10.61
CA PRO A 798 -2.77 13.19 11.43
C PRO A 798 -3.49 13.74 12.67
N MET A 799 -4.82 13.71 12.66
CA MET A 799 -5.66 14.15 13.78
C MET A 799 -6.16 12.95 14.60
N LEU A 800 -5.82 12.93 15.88
CA LEU A 800 -6.18 11.90 16.86
C LEU A 800 -6.65 12.52 18.19
N CYS A 801 -6.97 11.71 19.20
CA CYS A 801 -7.18 12.24 20.55
C CYS A 801 -5.95 13.01 21.02
N GLN A 802 -6.13 14.27 21.42
CA GLN A 802 -5.04 15.12 21.88
C GLN A 802 -4.64 14.89 23.34
N HIS A 803 -5.39 14.04 24.07
CA HIS A 803 -5.17 13.76 25.50
C HIS A 803 -4.96 15.05 26.32
N CYS A 804 -5.86 16.00 26.12
CA CYS A 804 -5.87 17.33 26.72
C CYS A 804 -5.67 17.30 28.24
N GLU A 805 -4.88 18.24 28.78
CA GLU A 805 -4.80 18.50 30.22
C GLU A 805 -6.07 19.16 30.77
N VAL A 806 -6.65 20.08 30.01
CA VAL A 806 -7.96 20.67 30.32
C VAL A 806 -8.92 20.10 29.29
N ALA A 807 -9.35 18.85 29.53
CA ALA A 807 -10.13 18.09 28.55
C ALA A 807 -11.63 18.43 28.64
N PRO A 808 -12.21 19.15 27.67
CA PRO A 808 -13.64 19.52 27.71
C PRO A 808 -14.57 18.30 27.63
N CYS A 809 -14.07 17.18 27.09
CA CYS A 809 -14.83 15.93 26.97
C CYS A 809 -14.97 15.12 28.27
N GLU A 810 -14.20 15.43 29.32
CA GLU A 810 -14.27 14.76 30.63
C GLU A 810 -15.47 15.23 31.49
N PRO A 811 -15.63 16.53 31.82
CA PRO A 811 -16.66 16.98 32.76
C PRO A 811 -18.09 16.82 32.24
N VAL A 812 -18.27 16.67 30.92
CA VAL A 812 -19.59 16.46 30.29
C VAL A 812 -20.06 15.00 30.34
N CYS A 813 -19.24 14.07 30.86
CA CYS A 813 -19.62 12.67 30.99
C CYS A 813 -20.35 12.43 32.33
N PRO A 814 -21.68 12.19 32.35
CA PRO A 814 -22.43 12.09 33.61
C PRO A 814 -22.09 10.84 34.44
N VAL A 815 -21.39 9.88 33.85
CA VAL A 815 -21.07 8.57 34.45
C VAL A 815 -19.57 8.35 34.65
N TYR A 816 -18.75 9.38 34.39
CA TYR A 816 -17.28 9.32 34.50
C TYR A 816 -16.62 8.22 33.66
N ALA A 817 -17.21 7.90 32.50
CA ALA A 817 -16.61 6.95 31.55
C ALA A 817 -15.37 7.54 30.85
N ALA A 818 -15.29 8.88 30.74
CA ALA A 818 -14.10 9.60 30.31
C ALA A 818 -13.50 10.32 31.51
N TYR A 819 -12.22 10.07 31.81
CA TYR A 819 -11.51 10.69 32.93
C TYR A 819 -10.01 10.76 32.65
N ARG A 820 -9.27 11.49 33.48
CA ARG A 820 -7.81 11.64 33.40
C ARG A 820 -7.11 10.67 34.35
N THR A 821 -6.08 9.98 33.87
CA THR A 821 -5.21 9.15 34.72
C THR A 821 -4.09 9.98 35.37
N ASP A 822 -3.48 9.43 36.41
CA ASP A 822 -2.32 10.03 37.10
C ASP A 822 -1.07 10.20 36.20
N GLU A 823 -1.05 9.58 35.02
CA GLU A 823 0.01 9.74 34.01
C GLU A 823 -0.39 10.68 32.86
N GLY A 824 -1.51 11.38 32.99
CA GLY A 824 -1.95 12.40 32.04
C GLY A 824 -2.73 11.89 30.84
N LEU A 825 -3.04 10.59 30.78
CA LEU A 825 -3.86 10.05 29.71
C LEU A 825 -5.32 10.38 29.96
N ASN A 826 -6.01 10.94 28.97
CA ASN A 826 -7.45 10.85 28.91
C ASN A 826 -7.84 9.39 28.65
N ALA A 827 -8.42 8.70 29.62
CA ALA A 827 -8.90 7.33 29.52
C ALA A 827 -10.36 7.28 29.05
N GLN A 828 -10.73 6.19 28.37
CA GLN A 828 -12.11 5.87 28.00
C GLN A 828 -12.42 4.48 28.54
N ILE A 829 -13.29 4.42 29.54
CA ILE A 829 -13.80 3.17 30.10
C ILE A 829 -15.03 2.78 29.28
N TYR A 830 -14.90 1.75 28.45
CA TYR A 830 -15.93 1.38 27.48
C TYR A 830 -17.22 0.89 28.14
N ASN A 831 -17.12 -0.01 29.13
CA ASN A 831 -18.27 -0.60 29.84
C ASN A 831 -19.02 0.39 30.76
N ARG A 832 -18.44 1.55 31.08
CA ARG A 832 -19.12 2.62 31.85
C ARG A 832 -19.89 3.59 30.96
N CYS A 833 -19.60 3.61 29.66
CA CYS A 833 -20.21 4.55 28.72
C CYS A 833 -21.68 4.20 28.46
N VAL A 834 -22.60 5.07 28.89
CA VAL A 834 -24.05 4.91 28.64
C VAL A 834 -24.54 5.58 27.35
N GLY A 835 -23.60 6.05 26.51
CA GLY A 835 -23.92 6.50 25.15
C GLY A 835 -24.62 7.85 25.01
N THR A 836 -24.46 8.78 25.97
CA THR A 836 -25.03 10.14 25.86
C THR A 836 -24.45 10.95 24.70
N ARG A 837 -23.26 10.59 24.21
CA ARG A 837 -22.49 11.22 23.12
C ARG A 837 -22.00 12.64 23.36
N TYR A 838 -22.32 13.27 24.49
CA TYR A 838 -21.95 14.66 24.75
C TYR A 838 -20.43 14.89 24.75
N CYS A 839 -19.64 13.91 25.20
CA CYS A 839 -18.18 13.98 25.13
C CYS A 839 -17.62 14.09 23.69
N GLY A 840 -18.38 13.65 22.67
CA GLY A 840 -18.04 13.85 21.27
C GLY A 840 -18.36 15.24 20.74
N ASN A 841 -19.44 15.86 21.23
CA ASN A 841 -19.81 17.23 20.87
C ASN A 841 -18.84 18.24 21.50
N ASN A 842 -18.45 18.03 22.77
CA ASN A 842 -17.58 18.97 23.48
C ASN A 842 -16.09 18.77 23.15
N CYS A 843 -15.74 17.77 22.35
CA CYS A 843 -14.37 17.57 21.89
C CYS A 843 -14.11 18.45 20.65
N PRO A 844 -13.28 19.50 20.74
CA PRO A 844 -13.11 20.46 19.62
C PRO A 844 -12.50 19.81 18.37
N TYR A 845 -11.80 18.69 18.54
CA TYR A 845 -11.18 17.94 17.45
C TYR A 845 -12.11 16.89 16.80
N HIS A 846 -13.29 16.63 17.38
CA HIS A 846 -14.24 15.59 16.96
C HIS A 846 -13.59 14.21 16.73
N VAL A 847 -12.71 13.80 17.65
CA VAL A 847 -11.93 12.54 17.62
C VAL A 847 -12.49 11.43 18.53
N ARG A 848 -13.66 11.67 19.14
CA ARG A 848 -14.45 10.64 19.80
C ARG A 848 -15.38 10.01 18.76
N ARG A 849 -15.38 8.69 18.65
CA ARG A 849 -16.17 7.92 17.67
C ARG A 849 -17.21 7.10 18.39
N PHE A 850 -18.44 7.10 17.91
CA PHE A 850 -19.55 6.43 18.58
C PHE A 850 -19.95 5.16 17.83
N ASN A 851 -20.09 4.05 18.55
CA ASN A 851 -20.62 2.81 17.99
C ASN A 851 -22.13 2.93 17.81
N TRP A 852 -22.56 3.14 16.57
CA TRP A 852 -23.98 3.28 16.21
C TRP A 852 -24.71 1.95 16.09
N PHE A 853 -23.96 0.86 15.89
CA PHE A 853 -24.47 -0.49 15.69
C PHE A 853 -23.58 -1.48 16.43
N ASN A 854 -24.04 -2.72 16.56
CA ASN A 854 -23.15 -3.84 16.82
C ASN A 854 -22.50 -4.22 15.48
N TYR A 855 -21.19 -4.06 15.39
CA TYR A 855 -20.43 -4.44 14.20
C TYR A 855 -19.92 -5.87 14.37
N GLU A 856 -20.14 -6.69 13.34
CA GLU A 856 -19.76 -8.10 13.36
C GLU A 856 -18.36 -8.32 12.77
N PHE A 857 -17.64 -9.26 13.36
CA PHE A 857 -16.40 -9.81 12.81
C PHE A 857 -16.71 -11.23 12.32
N PRO A 858 -16.99 -11.44 11.02
CA PRO A 858 -17.44 -12.73 10.52
C PRO A 858 -16.32 -13.77 10.63
N SER A 859 -16.61 -14.95 11.15
CA SER A 859 -15.59 -16.00 11.29
C SER A 859 -14.99 -16.42 9.94
N PRO A 860 -13.66 -16.60 9.85
CA PRO A 860 -12.65 -16.55 10.93
C PRO A 860 -12.00 -15.18 11.16
N LEU A 861 -12.56 -14.07 10.66
CA LEU A 861 -11.99 -12.73 10.79
C LEU A 861 -11.92 -12.25 12.26
N ASP A 862 -12.79 -12.76 13.12
CA ASP A 862 -12.76 -12.53 14.57
C ASP A 862 -11.48 -13.06 15.25
N VAL A 863 -10.82 -14.06 14.65
CA VAL A 863 -9.58 -14.65 15.16
C VAL A 863 -8.43 -13.63 15.16
N GLN A 864 -8.46 -12.58 14.35
CA GLN A 864 -7.39 -11.57 14.35
C GLN A 864 -7.44 -10.61 15.55
N LEU A 865 -8.54 -10.58 16.30
CA LEU A 865 -8.78 -9.56 17.32
C LEU A 865 -7.70 -9.60 18.41
N ASN A 866 -7.14 -8.43 18.74
CA ASN A 866 -6.17 -8.25 19.79
C ASN A 866 -6.80 -8.58 21.16
N PRO A 867 -6.34 -9.62 21.88
CA PRO A 867 -6.95 -10.03 23.14
C PRO A 867 -6.78 -8.99 24.26
N ASP A 868 -5.83 -8.06 24.11
CA ASP A 868 -5.52 -7.06 25.14
C ASP A 868 -6.40 -5.80 25.02
N VAL A 869 -7.32 -5.76 24.04
CA VAL A 869 -8.20 -4.61 23.78
C VAL A 869 -9.65 -5.06 23.72
N THR A 870 -10.50 -4.45 24.54
CA THR A 870 -11.95 -4.70 24.52
C THR A 870 -12.52 -4.54 23.12
N VAL A 871 -13.35 -5.47 22.66
CA VAL A 871 -14.20 -5.30 21.47
C VAL A 871 -15.47 -4.57 21.92
N ARG A 872 -15.78 -3.43 21.29
CA ARG A 872 -16.86 -2.57 21.77
C ARG A 872 -18.19 -2.97 21.14
N GLN A 873 -19.25 -2.74 21.90
CA GLN A 873 -20.63 -2.94 21.48
C GLN A 873 -21.27 -1.59 21.08
N LEU A 874 -22.50 -1.67 20.57
CA LEU A 874 -23.42 -0.56 20.37
C LEU A 874 -23.45 0.38 21.57
N GLY A 875 -23.56 1.68 21.32
CA GLY A 875 -23.85 2.67 22.37
C GLY A 875 -22.61 3.19 23.10
N VAL A 876 -21.40 2.77 22.69
CA VAL A 876 -20.16 3.12 23.38
C VAL A 876 -19.34 4.13 22.57
N MET A 877 -18.78 5.13 23.26
CA MET A 877 -17.79 6.05 22.71
C MET A 877 -16.39 5.45 22.75
N GLU A 878 -15.65 5.68 21.68
CA GLU A 878 -14.26 5.29 21.49
C GLU A 878 -13.41 6.49 21.13
N LYS A 879 -12.09 6.34 21.26
CA LYS A 879 -11.09 7.32 20.86
C LYS A 879 -9.72 6.67 20.86
N CYS A 880 -8.74 7.33 20.25
CA CYS A 880 -7.33 6.99 20.48
C CYS A 880 -7.02 6.99 21.99
N THR A 881 -6.36 5.93 22.45
CA THR A 881 -5.96 5.71 23.86
C THR A 881 -4.46 5.85 24.06
N MET A 882 -3.72 6.34 23.06
CA MET A 882 -2.25 6.24 22.97
C MET A 882 -1.76 4.77 23.12
N CYS A 883 -2.53 3.82 22.57
CA CYS A 883 -2.27 2.38 22.68
C CYS A 883 -2.00 1.95 24.13
N ILE A 884 -2.92 2.27 25.04
CA ILE A 884 -2.77 2.00 26.49
C ILE A 884 -2.36 0.55 26.79
N GLN A 885 -2.84 -0.43 26.03
CA GLN A 885 -2.43 -1.82 26.13
C GLN A 885 -0.91 -2.02 25.96
N ARG A 886 -0.28 -1.28 25.04
CA ARG A 886 1.18 -1.30 24.83
C ARG A 886 1.92 -0.53 25.92
N ILE A 887 1.33 0.55 26.45
CA ILE A 887 1.86 1.26 27.61
C ILE A 887 1.93 0.32 28.81
N MET A 888 0.84 -0.40 29.08
CA MET A 888 0.77 -1.36 30.19
C MET A 888 1.75 -2.52 30.00
N GLU A 889 1.85 -3.09 28.78
CA GLU A 889 2.82 -4.13 28.46
C GLU A 889 4.27 -3.65 28.66
N GLY A 890 4.63 -2.48 28.13
CA GLY A 890 5.97 -1.92 28.28
C GLY A 890 6.33 -1.60 29.74
N LYS A 891 5.38 -1.07 30.52
CA LYS A 891 5.54 -0.85 31.97
C LYS A 891 5.74 -2.18 32.72
N ALA A 892 4.99 -3.22 32.36
CA ALA A 892 5.13 -4.53 32.96
C ALA A 892 6.52 -5.14 32.67
N ARG A 893 7.01 -5.04 31.43
CA ARG A 893 8.37 -5.47 31.05
C ARG A 893 9.45 -4.70 31.82
N ALA A 894 9.34 -3.37 31.90
CA ALA A 894 10.30 -2.56 32.63
C ALA A 894 10.33 -2.92 34.13
N ARG A 895 9.15 -3.11 34.74
CA ARG A 895 9.01 -3.55 36.14
C ARG A 895 9.62 -4.94 36.35
N ALA A 896 9.35 -5.90 35.47
CA ALA A 896 9.91 -7.25 35.56
C ALA A 896 11.44 -7.24 35.44
N ALA A 897 11.99 -6.30 34.67
CA ALA A 897 13.43 -6.08 34.55
C ALA A 897 14.04 -5.18 35.65
N GLY A 898 13.26 -4.79 36.68
CA GLY A 898 13.75 -3.99 37.80
C GLY A 898 14.21 -2.57 37.43
N ARG A 899 13.70 -2.00 36.33
CA ARG A 899 14.14 -0.70 35.80
C ARG A 899 12.96 0.22 35.46
N PRO A 900 13.15 1.55 35.41
CA PRO A 900 12.15 2.45 34.86
C PRO A 900 11.94 2.20 33.36
N VAL A 901 10.82 2.70 32.85
CA VAL A 901 10.55 2.76 31.41
C VAL A 901 11.53 3.76 30.78
N ARG A 902 12.13 3.35 29.66
CA ARG A 902 13.06 4.13 28.85
C ARG A 902 12.41 4.52 27.52
N ASP A 903 12.97 5.53 26.86
CA ASP A 903 12.57 5.85 25.50
C ASP A 903 12.73 4.63 24.58
N GLY A 904 11.76 4.43 23.69
CA GLY A 904 11.68 3.26 22.80
C GLY A 904 11.15 1.95 23.41
N ASP A 905 11.01 1.82 24.74
CA ASP A 905 10.40 0.62 25.36
C ASP A 905 8.93 0.39 24.96
N ILE A 906 8.25 1.49 24.61
CA ILE A 906 6.85 1.52 24.18
C ILE A 906 6.78 2.25 22.85
N GLN A 907 6.29 1.57 21.82
CA GLN A 907 5.96 2.17 20.54
C GLN A 907 4.48 1.97 20.25
N THR A 908 3.77 3.07 20.00
CA THR A 908 2.37 3.00 19.58
C THR A 908 2.25 2.42 18.17
N ALA A 909 1.10 1.83 17.83
CA ALA A 909 0.92 1.22 16.50
C ALA A 909 1.07 2.24 15.36
N CYS A 910 0.61 3.48 15.57
CA CYS A 910 0.74 4.56 14.58
C CYS A 910 2.18 5.06 14.42
N GLN A 911 2.98 5.09 15.51
CA GLN A 911 4.42 5.39 15.46
C GLN A 911 5.20 4.29 14.73
N GLN A 912 5.01 3.03 15.14
CA GLN A 912 5.82 1.91 14.66
C GLN A 912 5.63 1.67 13.15
N THR A 913 4.41 1.78 12.64
CA THR A 913 4.14 1.55 11.22
C THR A 913 4.60 2.69 10.30
N CYS A 914 4.86 3.89 10.83
CA CYS A 914 5.05 5.10 10.03
C CYS A 914 6.38 5.04 9.25
N PRO A 915 6.36 4.98 7.91
CA PRO A 915 7.58 4.80 7.11
C PRO A 915 8.53 5.99 7.18
N THR A 916 7.98 7.20 7.35
CA THR A 916 8.72 8.46 7.46
C THR A 916 9.07 8.84 8.91
N GLN A 917 8.63 8.04 9.90
CA GLN A 917 8.79 8.30 11.33
C GLN A 917 8.25 9.68 11.76
N ALA A 918 7.15 10.12 11.15
CA ALA A 918 6.51 11.39 11.48
C ALA A 918 5.91 11.42 12.90
N ILE A 919 5.56 10.28 13.48
CA ILE A 919 4.92 10.18 14.80
C ILE A 919 5.95 9.67 15.82
N THR A 920 6.12 10.40 16.92
CA THR A 920 6.96 9.99 18.07
C THR A 920 6.14 9.99 19.34
N PHE A 921 6.09 8.86 20.05
CA PHE A 921 5.45 8.76 21.37
C PHE A 921 6.52 8.51 22.44
N GLY A 922 6.28 9.03 23.64
CA GLY A 922 7.23 8.90 24.75
C GLY A 922 6.78 9.58 26.04
N ASN A 923 7.70 9.64 27.00
CA ASN A 923 7.49 10.26 28.30
C ASN A 923 7.98 11.71 28.29
N LEU A 924 7.07 12.67 28.39
CA LEU A 924 7.35 14.11 28.46
C LEU A 924 8.20 14.52 29.67
N LYS A 925 8.27 13.69 30.73
CA LYS A 925 9.14 13.93 31.90
C LYS A 925 10.57 13.41 31.69
N ASP A 926 10.81 12.61 30.67
CA ASP A 926 12.16 12.15 30.31
C ASP A 926 12.82 13.17 29.39
N ALA A 927 13.66 14.04 29.96
CA ALA A 927 14.37 15.09 29.22
C ALA A 927 15.35 14.54 28.17
N GLY A 928 15.74 13.28 28.26
CA GLY A 928 16.59 12.60 27.28
C GLY A 928 15.81 11.94 26.13
N SER A 929 14.48 11.92 26.19
CA SER A 929 13.64 11.28 25.18
C SER A 929 13.59 12.07 23.88
N GLU A 930 13.42 11.36 22.76
CA GLU A 930 13.20 11.99 21.45
C GLU A 930 11.95 12.88 21.45
N LEU A 931 10.90 12.47 22.18
CA LEU A 931 9.69 13.28 22.33
C LEU A 931 9.97 14.64 22.97
N ALA A 932 10.73 14.69 24.06
CA ALA A 932 11.06 15.94 24.75
C ALA A 932 11.79 16.91 23.80
N ARG A 933 12.73 16.38 23.00
CA ARG A 933 13.43 17.16 21.97
C ARG A 933 12.48 17.79 20.95
N LEU A 934 11.47 17.05 20.49
CA LEU A 934 10.51 17.54 19.49
C LEU A 934 9.51 18.55 20.08
N VAL A 935 9.04 18.36 21.31
CA VAL A 935 8.09 19.29 21.97
C VAL A 935 8.70 20.68 22.18
N HIS A 936 10.02 20.75 22.38
CA HIS A 936 10.75 22.01 22.51
C HIS A 936 11.34 22.54 21.20
N ALA A 937 11.09 21.86 20.07
CA ALA A 937 11.60 22.32 18.78
C ALA A 937 11.00 23.70 18.42
N PRO A 938 11.74 24.59 17.72
CA PRO A 938 11.23 25.91 17.33
C PRO A 938 9.99 25.88 16.45
N ARG A 939 9.80 24.80 15.67
CA ARG A 939 8.62 24.56 14.83
C ARG A 939 7.41 24.01 15.59
N ALA A 940 7.52 23.78 16.90
CA ALA A 940 6.46 23.15 17.69
C ALA A 940 5.26 24.06 17.90
N TYR A 941 4.06 23.50 17.75
CA TYR A 941 2.79 24.18 17.99
C TYR A 941 1.71 23.19 18.46
N HIS A 942 0.63 23.71 19.03
CA HIS A 942 -0.56 22.96 19.40
C HIS A 942 -1.72 23.37 18.50
N VAL A 943 -2.48 22.40 18.00
CA VAL A 943 -3.69 22.69 17.19
C VAL A 943 -4.77 23.24 18.12
N LEU A 944 -5.41 24.34 17.73
CA LEU A 944 -6.42 25.05 18.53
C LEU A 944 -5.90 25.46 19.92
N GLU A 945 -4.66 25.95 19.98
CA GLU A 945 -4.01 26.37 21.21
C GLU A 945 -4.84 27.42 21.96
N GLU A 946 -5.48 28.33 21.24
CA GLU A 946 -6.33 29.42 21.73
C GLU A 946 -7.50 28.95 22.62
N LEU A 947 -7.93 27.68 22.50
CA LEU A 947 -8.97 27.10 23.36
C LEU A 947 -8.47 26.74 24.76
N GLY A 948 -7.16 26.81 25.03
CA GLY A 948 -6.59 26.53 26.34
C GLY A 948 -6.71 25.08 26.81
N THR A 949 -6.93 24.13 25.88
CA THR A 949 -7.12 22.70 26.22
C THR A 949 -5.85 21.99 26.68
N ARG A 950 -4.68 22.62 26.48
CA ARG A 950 -3.33 22.12 26.86
C ARG A 950 -3.11 20.66 26.40
N PRO A 951 -3.07 20.42 25.08
CA PRO A 951 -2.94 19.06 24.53
C PRO A 951 -1.61 18.41 24.88
N SER A 952 -1.62 17.07 25.00
CA SER A 952 -0.40 16.26 25.17
C SER A 952 0.20 15.83 23.82
N VAL A 953 -0.42 16.27 22.72
CA VAL A 953 0.06 16.06 21.36
C VAL A 953 0.61 17.38 20.84
N THR A 954 1.85 17.36 20.36
CA THR A 954 2.53 18.51 19.77
C THR A 954 2.79 18.27 18.29
N TYR A 955 2.57 19.28 17.46
CA TYR A 955 2.83 19.21 16.02
C TYR A 955 4.06 20.05 15.68
N LEU A 956 4.81 19.65 14.65
CA LEU A 956 5.84 20.48 14.05
C LEU A 956 5.36 20.99 12.70
N ARG A 957 5.46 22.31 12.47
CA ARG A 957 5.06 22.95 11.20
C ARG A 957 5.77 22.32 10.00
N LYS A 958 5.07 22.11 8.88
CA LYS A 958 5.70 21.69 7.61
C LYS A 958 6.71 22.75 7.18
N VAL A 959 7.89 22.35 6.72
CA VAL A 959 8.83 23.30 6.11
C VAL A 959 8.53 23.32 4.62
N VAL A 960 8.36 24.51 4.05
CA VAL A 960 8.07 24.67 2.63
C VAL A 960 9.26 25.35 1.97
N ARG A 961 9.69 24.82 0.82
CA ARG A 961 10.73 25.45 0.00
C ARG A 961 9.98 26.30 -1.03
N GLY A 962 9.95 27.61 -0.85
CA GLY A 962 9.29 28.52 -1.81
C GLY A 962 9.86 28.35 -3.22
N HIS A 963 9.11 28.78 -4.25
CA HIS A 963 9.65 28.84 -5.62
C HIS A 963 10.93 29.67 -5.58
N ALA A 964 12.08 29.05 -5.87
CA ALA A 964 13.32 29.78 -5.98
C ALA A 964 13.23 30.67 -7.24
N GLY A 965 12.78 31.91 -7.05
CA GLY A 965 12.76 32.95 -8.09
C GLY A 965 14.13 33.21 -8.68
#